data_AF-A0A182LU05-F1
#
_entry.id   AF-A0A182LU05-F1
#
_cell.length_a   1.000
_cell.length_b   1.000
_cell.length_c   1.000
_cell.angle_alpha   90.00
_cell.angle_beta   90.00
_cell.angle_gamma   90.00
#
_symmetry.space_group_name_H-M   'P 1'
#
loop_
_entity.id
_entity.type
_entity.pdbx_description
1 polymer ?
#
loop_
_entity_poly.entity_id
_entity_poly.type
_entity_poly.pdbx_seq_one_letter_code
_entity_poly.pdbx_strand_id
1 'polypeptide(L)'
;MSGEVSEPIKKCSLILKNAKSDTEKFAALFMVTKLIKGKDCNQAGKRMLFESIGFDFLRKLLTSKDVPDDCPASVYQSVALSILTCFCEDEQLATHQDMLDSIPVFLGIVSTCDDDEYDDNLIVINEAYHCLQSISQHESGRLALRRHDVITKMAQIYTQRSFQIDEALTLIVTLVSRFGANSWESDPKLFHALLQRVSLDFETDHAERKFELAEMISALLFHCRRDLVARSVQGEIWPECLYKGISDILTSKIGKAQRDPALKLAANAVEVLGIEWTLHDVENPKKFFLLLLQLAAIEVRMQMDNKSFNQCVQQADLITACFIILELSINYMSTDQLDLDQKDKQQVYTGLKGAFSAVLGVLVKLANDTKKDRLQKTEKAFAYAMVRVLTAWLAQETTAMKNHVAKVLPFLFKLANESFYESRDYRIAHKADNVDDHEQQPPADILRVMLPAICHLVVEEEARQIFLKEKEEQVLYDCLLFHWSIAHYKKPPVPRAERLKRMNEPDPEMTPQQLDDMKDSRTAIVSLCNILMNITVLEAKLVEESTLFAQLLRFIFENLPELKDIPDNLVMHGHLAVLGLLLLKQQASKIKKNDFSICRYIQTTIRFLWDAYNIDESNDPQALVVSLQYKEHWFEIMELWFLGMQTMSGIIKLIPWISEFAIESGWAEGIVETLRKVKIGTLPPNVKLAYEDFLSQLVDANPAVAPVLKKADALKVADLLHREHGLSRELANETTTDYLTAFRRCPDNPDMALAQWRSQLWQDVLPVTHKHLAVELYGRWLEWRYRYLALPAELQNMLQTLRLQYLLGIITNGPTAAQWEKIDRLALNKYFDCILVSSDLPWAKPDRNIFYAACHYLGVPPGQCVMIGDKLETDIQVSGGDRHGTRTGSDVYFPRPPIKPLTIRPSWG
;
A
#
# COMPACT_ATOMS: atom_id res chain seq x y z
N MET A 1 9.75 -33.38 -51.73
CA MET A 1 8.90 -34.54 -52.04
C MET A 1 8.40 -35.17 -50.72
N SER A 2 7.58 -34.45 -49.94
CA SER A 2 7.22 -34.86 -48.57
C SER A 2 5.72 -34.76 -48.26
N GLY A 3 4.87 -34.88 -49.29
CA GLY A 3 3.41 -34.78 -49.14
C GLY A 3 2.59 -35.82 -49.90
N GLU A 4 3.22 -36.78 -50.61
CA GLU A 4 2.47 -37.84 -51.29
C GLU A 4 2.06 -38.93 -50.30
N VAL A 5 0.76 -39.23 -50.29
CA VAL A 5 0.19 -40.33 -49.51
C VAL A 5 0.60 -41.65 -50.15
N SER A 6 1.09 -42.59 -49.32
CA SER A 6 1.59 -43.87 -49.80
C SER A 6 0.49 -44.73 -50.44
N GLU A 7 0.84 -45.51 -51.46
CA GLU A 7 -0.12 -46.41 -52.14
C GLU A 7 -0.85 -47.40 -51.21
N PRO A 8 -0.21 -47.97 -50.16
CA PRO A 8 -0.92 -48.77 -49.16
C PRO A 8 -2.05 -48.01 -48.47
N ILE A 9 -1.83 -46.73 -48.13
CA ILE A 9 -2.85 -45.87 -47.50
C ILE A 9 -4.01 -45.61 -48.46
N LYS A 10 -3.73 -45.29 -49.72
CA LYS A 10 -4.78 -45.08 -50.74
C LYS A 10 -5.65 -46.32 -50.94
N LYS A 11 -5.04 -47.51 -50.98
CA LYS A 11 -5.75 -48.79 -51.08
C LYS A 11 -6.63 -49.07 -49.86
N CYS A 12 -6.10 -48.89 -48.65
CA CYS A 12 -6.89 -49.09 -47.42
C CYS A 12 -8.03 -48.07 -47.31
N SER A 13 -7.77 -46.81 -47.67
CA SER A 13 -8.76 -45.73 -47.75
C SER A 13 -9.91 -46.05 -48.71
N LEU A 14 -9.61 -46.64 -49.88
CA LEU A 14 -10.63 -47.08 -50.83
C LEU A 14 -11.48 -48.25 -50.29
N ILE A 15 -10.86 -49.21 -49.61
CA ILE A 15 -11.57 -50.34 -48.98
C ILE A 15 -12.52 -49.84 -47.89
N LEU A 16 -12.05 -48.94 -47.02
CA LEU A 16 -12.86 -48.34 -45.95
C LEU A 16 -14.06 -47.55 -46.50
N LYS A 17 -13.86 -46.79 -47.59
CA LYS A 17 -14.94 -46.03 -48.25
C LYS A 17 -15.97 -46.90 -48.96
N ASN A 18 -15.56 -48.07 -49.47
CA ASN A 18 -16.43 -48.99 -50.20
C ASN A 18 -17.16 -50.00 -49.31
N ALA A 19 -16.84 -50.06 -48.02
CA ALA A 19 -17.51 -50.90 -47.05
C ALA A 19 -18.98 -50.45 -46.86
N LYS A 20 -19.91 -51.38 -47.01
CA LYS A 20 -21.37 -51.14 -47.00
C LYS A 20 -22.03 -51.41 -45.65
N SER A 21 -21.31 -52.06 -44.73
CA SER A 21 -21.78 -52.35 -43.37
C SER A 21 -20.71 -52.01 -42.33
N ASP A 22 -21.15 -51.79 -41.08
CA ASP A 22 -20.25 -51.54 -39.95
C ASP A 22 -19.31 -52.76 -39.70
N THR A 23 -19.77 -53.99 -39.98
CA THR A 23 -18.95 -55.21 -39.95
C THR A 23 -17.86 -55.22 -41.03
N GLU A 24 -18.18 -54.78 -42.26
CA GLU A 24 -17.18 -54.65 -43.34
C GLU A 24 -16.15 -53.56 -43.02
N LYS A 25 -16.57 -52.44 -42.40
CA LYS A 25 -15.66 -51.38 -41.94
C LYS A 25 -14.73 -51.87 -40.82
N PHE A 26 -15.24 -52.64 -39.88
CA PHE A 26 -14.44 -53.24 -38.80
C PHE A 26 -13.40 -54.22 -39.35
N ALA A 27 -13.77 -55.07 -40.31
CA ALA A 27 -12.82 -55.96 -41.00
C ALA A 27 -11.75 -55.18 -41.80
N ALA A 28 -12.14 -54.07 -42.44
CA ALA A 28 -11.23 -53.19 -43.16
C ALA A 28 -10.20 -52.51 -42.22
N LEU A 29 -10.59 -52.15 -40.99
CA LEU A 29 -9.67 -51.61 -39.98
C LEU A 29 -8.55 -52.60 -39.59
N PHE A 30 -8.84 -53.89 -39.49
CA PHE A 30 -7.79 -54.91 -39.30
C PHE A 30 -6.83 -55.01 -40.48
N MET A 31 -7.27 -54.68 -41.69
CA MET A 31 -6.38 -54.60 -42.85
C MET A 31 -5.49 -53.37 -42.80
N VAL A 32 -6.02 -52.23 -42.33
CA VAL A 32 -5.27 -50.97 -42.12
C VAL A 32 -4.09 -51.23 -41.17
N THR A 33 -4.31 -51.88 -40.03
CA THR A 33 -3.26 -52.17 -39.03
C THR A 33 -2.23 -53.19 -39.52
N LYS A 34 -2.57 -54.08 -40.46
CA LYS A 34 -1.64 -55.07 -41.05
C LYS A 34 -0.84 -54.55 -42.25
N LEU A 35 -1.44 -53.67 -43.05
CA LEU A 35 -0.87 -53.24 -44.34
C LEU A 35 -0.08 -51.93 -44.26
N ILE A 36 -0.34 -51.11 -43.25
CA ILE A 36 0.31 -49.80 -43.08
C ILE A 36 1.39 -49.92 -41.99
N LYS A 37 2.63 -49.57 -42.32
CA LYS A 37 3.71 -49.47 -41.33
C LYS A 37 3.79 -48.04 -40.82
N GLY A 38 4.16 -47.82 -39.56
CA GLY A 38 4.19 -46.48 -38.95
C GLY A 38 5.01 -45.44 -39.74
N LYS A 39 6.11 -45.86 -40.37
CA LYS A 39 6.94 -45.01 -41.24
C LYS A 39 6.27 -44.55 -42.55
N ASP A 40 5.20 -45.21 -42.98
CA ASP A 40 4.48 -44.95 -44.22
C ASP A 40 3.28 -43.99 -44.01
N CYS A 41 3.01 -43.58 -42.75
CA CYS A 41 1.86 -42.77 -42.34
C CYS A 41 2.28 -41.33 -41.97
N ASN A 42 2.38 -40.47 -42.98
CA ASN A 42 2.56 -39.02 -42.81
C ASN A 42 1.24 -38.32 -42.43
N GLN A 43 1.28 -37.04 -42.06
CA GLN A 43 0.08 -36.25 -41.67
C GLN A 43 -1.06 -36.33 -42.71
N ALA A 44 -0.73 -36.17 -44.00
CA ALA A 44 -1.71 -36.28 -45.08
C ALA A 44 -2.34 -37.68 -45.19
N GLY A 45 -1.55 -38.73 -44.90
CA GLY A 45 -2.01 -40.12 -44.84
C GLY A 45 -2.89 -40.38 -43.63
N LYS A 46 -2.52 -39.90 -42.43
CA LYS A 46 -3.35 -39.97 -41.21
C LYS A 46 -4.73 -39.35 -41.46
N ARG A 47 -4.76 -38.16 -42.04
CA ARG A 47 -6.00 -37.45 -42.40
C ARG A 47 -6.86 -38.23 -43.39
N MET A 48 -6.26 -38.74 -44.47
CA MET A 48 -6.99 -39.54 -45.46
C MET A 48 -7.61 -40.80 -44.85
N LEU A 49 -6.92 -41.46 -43.90
CA LEU A 49 -7.46 -42.61 -43.20
C LEU A 49 -8.61 -42.21 -42.28
N PHE A 50 -8.45 -41.15 -41.48
CA PHE A 50 -9.50 -40.64 -40.59
C PHE A 50 -10.79 -40.33 -41.36
N GLU A 51 -10.70 -39.58 -42.46
CA GLU A 51 -11.84 -39.25 -43.33
C GLU A 51 -12.48 -40.50 -43.95
N SER A 52 -11.68 -41.53 -44.28
CA SER A 52 -12.18 -42.76 -44.90
C SER A 52 -12.81 -43.74 -43.91
N ILE A 53 -12.38 -43.76 -42.65
CA ILE A 53 -13.04 -44.53 -41.58
C ILE A 53 -14.44 -43.95 -41.35
N GLY A 54 -14.52 -42.62 -41.28
CA GLY A 54 -15.75 -41.86 -41.05
C GLY A 54 -16.10 -41.79 -39.57
N PHE A 55 -16.36 -40.58 -39.08
CA PHE A 55 -16.56 -40.35 -37.65
C PHE A 55 -17.84 -40.97 -37.11
N ASP A 56 -18.92 -41.02 -37.91
CA ASP A 56 -20.18 -41.67 -37.52
C ASP A 56 -19.99 -43.13 -37.11
N PHE A 57 -19.06 -43.83 -37.77
CA PHE A 57 -18.72 -45.20 -37.43
C PHE A 57 -18.00 -45.28 -36.08
N LEU A 58 -17.01 -44.41 -35.83
CA LEU A 58 -16.30 -44.35 -34.55
C LEU A 58 -17.23 -43.93 -33.40
N ARG A 59 -18.12 -42.96 -33.64
CA ARG A 59 -19.13 -42.51 -32.67
C ARG A 59 -20.08 -43.65 -32.28
N LYS A 60 -20.53 -44.44 -33.26
CA LYS A 60 -21.33 -45.66 -32.98
C LYS A 60 -20.54 -46.67 -32.15
N LEU A 61 -19.27 -46.94 -32.46
CA LEU A 61 -18.45 -47.84 -31.65
C LEU A 61 -18.26 -47.36 -30.21
N LEU A 62 -18.10 -46.04 -30.00
CA LEU A 62 -17.96 -45.44 -28.66
C LEU A 62 -19.24 -45.51 -27.82
N THR A 63 -20.42 -45.52 -28.46
CA THR A 63 -21.71 -45.35 -27.78
C THR A 63 -22.64 -46.57 -27.87
N SER A 64 -22.31 -47.57 -28.70
CA SER A 64 -23.15 -48.74 -28.92
C SER A 64 -23.23 -49.61 -27.66
N LYS A 65 -24.46 -49.94 -27.28
CA LYS A 65 -24.77 -50.97 -26.28
C LYS A 65 -25.23 -52.29 -26.94
N ASP A 66 -25.39 -52.27 -28.25
CA ASP A 66 -25.79 -53.42 -29.06
C ASP A 66 -24.52 -54.15 -29.52
N VAL A 67 -24.10 -55.12 -28.70
CA VAL A 67 -22.90 -55.93 -28.90
C VAL A 67 -23.25 -57.42 -28.84
N PRO A 68 -22.53 -58.29 -29.57
CA PRO A 68 -22.74 -59.74 -29.50
C PRO A 68 -22.62 -60.28 -28.06
N ASP A 69 -23.37 -61.32 -27.71
CA ASP A 69 -23.42 -61.89 -26.34
C ASP A 69 -22.03 -62.29 -25.78
N ASP A 70 -21.04 -62.56 -26.66
CA ASP A 70 -19.66 -62.94 -26.29
C ASP A 70 -18.66 -61.76 -26.31
N CYS A 71 -19.10 -60.50 -26.52
CA CYS A 71 -18.24 -59.33 -26.69
C CYS A 71 -18.70 -58.15 -25.83
N PRO A 72 -17.96 -57.76 -24.76
CA PRO A 72 -18.29 -56.60 -23.95
C PRO A 72 -18.29 -55.29 -24.77
N ALA A 73 -19.17 -54.35 -24.42
CA ALA A 73 -19.22 -53.03 -25.04
C ALA A 73 -17.89 -52.25 -24.91
N SER A 74 -17.13 -52.51 -23.84
CA SER A 74 -15.80 -51.93 -23.60
C SER A 74 -14.78 -52.27 -24.69
N VAL A 75 -14.92 -53.41 -25.38
CA VAL A 75 -14.04 -53.80 -26.50
C VAL A 75 -14.25 -52.88 -27.70
N TYR A 76 -15.49 -52.51 -28.00
CA TYR A 76 -15.81 -51.57 -29.08
C TYR A 76 -15.32 -50.16 -28.75
N GLN A 77 -15.46 -49.75 -27.49
CA GLN A 77 -14.94 -48.48 -26.99
C GLN A 77 -13.41 -48.42 -27.06
N SER A 78 -12.72 -49.47 -26.61
CA SER A 78 -11.26 -49.56 -26.69
C SER A 78 -10.77 -49.44 -28.14
N VAL A 79 -11.36 -50.20 -29.09
CA VAL A 79 -10.94 -50.10 -30.49
C VAL A 79 -11.16 -48.69 -31.05
N ALA A 80 -12.29 -48.06 -30.73
CA ALA A 80 -12.57 -46.70 -31.20
C ALA A 80 -11.60 -45.68 -30.58
N LEU A 81 -11.32 -45.78 -29.29
CA LEU A 81 -10.40 -44.89 -28.59
C LEU A 81 -8.96 -45.09 -29.03
N SER A 82 -8.46 -46.32 -29.17
CA SER A 82 -7.12 -46.60 -29.75
C SER A 82 -6.92 -45.96 -31.12
N ILE A 83 -7.98 -45.95 -31.94
CA ILE A 83 -7.94 -45.30 -33.25
C ILE A 83 -7.93 -43.78 -33.08
N LEU A 84 -8.79 -43.22 -32.23
CA LEU A 84 -8.87 -41.78 -31.99
C LEU A 84 -7.59 -41.22 -31.36
N THR A 85 -6.94 -41.95 -30.45
CA THR A 85 -5.66 -41.55 -29.82
C THR A 85 -4.54 -41.43 -30.85
N CYS A 86 -4.47 -42.34 -31.82
CA CYS A 86 -3.49 -42.28 -32.91
C CYS A 86 -3.64 -41.03 -33.81
N PHE A 87 -4.85 -40.47 -33.87
CA PHE A 87 -5.19 -39.31 -34.70
C PHE A 87 -5.21 -38.01 -33.92
N CYS A 88 -5.47 -38.02 -32.61
CA CYS A 88 -5.54 -36.80 -31.80
C CYS A 88 -4.17 -36.15 -31.55
N GLU A 89 -3.06 -36.81 -31.89
CA GLU A 89 -1.73 -36.17 -31.92
C GLU A 89 -1.60 -35.08 -33.00
N ASP A 90 -2.47 -35.06 -34.01
CA ASP A 90 -2.47 -34.06 -35.07
C ASP A 90 -3.44 -32.91 -34.74
N GLU A 91 -2.96 -31.67 -34.80
CA GLU A 91 -3.73 -30.46 -34.44
C GLU A 91 -5.06 -30.36 -35.21
N GLN A 92 -5.07 -30.63 -36.51
CA GLN A 92 -6.29 -30.48 -37.32
C GLN A 92 -7.35 -31.52 -36.97
N LEU A 93 -6.92 -32.70 -36.51
CA LEU A 93 -7.81 -33.79 -36.13
C LEU A 93 -8.26 -33.67 -34.67
N ALA A 94 -7.38 -33.28 -33.76
CA ALA A 94 -7.71 -32.98 -32.36
C ALA A 94 -8.75 -31.85 -32.24
N THR A 95 -8.70 -30.89 -33.16
CA THR A 95 -9.60 -29.73 -33.21
C THR A 95 -10.76 -29.90 -34.18
N HIS A 96 -10.91 -31.07 -34.82
CA HIS A 96 -12.02 -31.36 -35.71
C HIS A 96 -13.35 -31.35 -34.94
N GLN A 97 -14.41 -30.78 -35.53
CA GLN A 97 -15.70 -30.58 -34.84
C GLN A 97 -16.25 -31.88 -34.24
N ASP A 98 -16.16 -32.98 -34.98
CA ASP A 98 -16.59 -34.30 -34.48
C ASP A 98 -15.83 -34.79 -33.23
N MET A 99 -14.53 -34.50 -33.14
CA MET A 99 -13.71 -34.83 -31.97
C MET A 99 -14.15 -33.98 -30.77
N LEU A 100 -14.38 -32.69 -30.99
CA LEU A 100 -14.87 -31.77 -29.96
C LEU A 100 -16.28 -32.16 -29.47
N ASP A 101 -17.17 -32.57 -30.39
CA ASP A 101 -18.52 -33.06 -30.06
C ASP A 101 -18.51 -34.37 -29.24
N SER A 102 -17.37 -35.07 -29.21
CA SER A 102 -17.19 -36.32 -28.47
C SER A 102 -16.63 -36.12 -27.06
N ILE A 103 -16.28 -34.89 -26.67
CA ILE A 103 -15.82 -34.56 -25.30
C ILE A 103 -16.79 -35.08 -24.23
N PRO A 104 -18.13 -34.94 -24.34
CA PRO A 104 -19.06 -35.51 -23.36
C PRO A 104 -18.96 -37.04 -23.22
N VAL A 105 -18.63 -37.75 -24.29
CA VAL A 105 -18.47 -39.21 -24.28
C VAL A 105 -17.18 -39.58 -23.56
N PHE A 106 -16.06 -38.90 -23.86
CA PHE A 106 -14.80 -39.10 -23.14
C PHE A 106 -14.96 -38.79 -21.64
N LEU A 107 -15.68 -37.72 -21.30
CA LEU A 107 -16.02 -37.37 -19.92
C LEU A 107 -16.88 -38.44 -19.24
N GLY A 108 -17.82 -39.06 -19.97
CA GLY A 108 -18.60 -40.18 -19.46
C GLY A 108 -17.72 -41.38 -19.10
N ILE A 109 -16.80 -41.75 -20.00
CA ILE A 109 -15.87 -42.87 -19.82
C ILE A 109 -14.92 -42.63 -18.65
N VAL A 110 -14.30 -41.47 -18.55
CA VAL A 110 -13.41 -41.17 -17.41
C VAL A 110 -14.16 -41.02 -16.09
N SER A 111 -15.50 -40.84 -16.10
CA SER A 111 -16.31 -40.81 -14.88
C SER A 111 -16.72 -42.19 -14.37
N THR A 112 -16.55 -43.27 -15.15
CA THR A 112 -16.82 -44.65 -14.69
C THR A 112 -15.63 -45.27 -13.95
N CYS A 113 -14.62 -44.46 -13.62
CA CYS A 113 -13.44 -44.92 -12.89
C CYS A 113 -13.73 -45.33 -11.43
N ASP A 114 -14.93 -45.04 -10.93
CA ASP A 114 -15.41 -45.39 -9.58
C ASP A 114 -16.25 -46.68 -9.53
N ASP A 115 -16.52 -47.32 -10.68
CA ASP A 115 -17.33 -48.55 -10.74
C ASP A 115 -16.49 -49.80 -10.37
N ASP A 116 -17.07 -50.74 -9.62
CA ASP A 116 -16.39 -51.96 -9.10
C ASP A 116 -15.82 -52.92 -10.19
N GLU A 117 -16.15 -52.71 -11.48
CA GLU A 117 -15.68 -53.48 -12.66
C GLU A 117 -14.42 -52.86 -13.31
N TYR A 118 -13.45 -52.50 -12.48
CA TYR A 118 -12.36 -51.59 -12.83
C TYR A 118 -11.24 -52.20 -13.70
N ASP A 119 -10.86 -53.46 -13.50
CA ASP A 119 -9.69 -54.05 -14.16
C ASP A 119 -9.87 -54.24 -15.69
N ASP A 120 -11.11 -54.38 -16.17
CA ASP A 120 -11.40 -54.64 -17.59
C ASP A 120 -11.50 -53.35 -18.44
N ASN A 121 -11.61 -52.16 -17.81
CA ASN A 121 -11.83 -50.88 -18.49
C ASN A 121 -10.64 -49.89 -18.43
N LEU A 122 -9.53 -50.29 -17.81
CA LEU A 122 -8.29 -49.52 -17.66
C LEU A 122 -7.78 -48.86 -18.96
N ILE A 123 -7.75 -49.64 -20.04
CA ILE A 123 -7.24 -49.18 -21.35
C ILE A 123 -8.15 -48.08 -21.90
N VAL A 124 -9.47 -48.28 -21.78
CA VAL A 124 -10.50 -47.35 -22.28
C VAL A 124 -10.42 -46.01 -21.54
N ILE A 125 -10.24 -46.04 -20.22
CA ILE A 125 -10.12 -44.82 -19.40
C ILE A 125 -8.84 -44.06 -19.77
N ASN A 126 -7.70 -44.76 -19.87
CA ASN A 126 -6.42 -44.14 -20.21
C ASN A 126 -6.44 -43.50 -21.61
N GLU A 127 -7.02 -44.19 -22.60
CA GLU A 127 -7.14 -43.63 -23.95
C GLU A 127 -8.10 -42.43 -24.01
N ALA A 128 -9.17 -42.43 -23.20
CA ALA A 128 -10.06 -41.27 -23.08
C ALA A 128 -9.33 -40.05 -22.47
N TYR A 129 -8.51 -40.25 -21.44
CA TYR A 129 -7.63 -39.20 -20.90
C TYR A 129 -6.65 -38.68 -21.95
N HIS A 130 -6.02 -39.57 -22.72
CA HIS A 130 -5.09 -39.19 -23.79
C HIS A 130 -5.77 -38.34 -24.86
N CYS A 131 -6.99 -38.69 -25.27
CA CYS A 131 -7.79 -37.86 -26.19
C CYS A 131 -8.06 -36.46 -25.59
N LEU A 132 -8.51 -36.38 -24.34
CA LEU A 132 -8.77 -35.10 -23.66
C LEU A 132 -7.51 -34.24 -23.53
N GLN A 133 -6.37 -34.86 -23.17
CA GLN A 133 -5.08 -34.19 -23.06
C GLN A 133 -4.61 -33.67 -24.41
N SER A 134 -4.74 -34.47 -25.47
CA SER A 134 -4.38 -34.06 -26.83
C SER A 134 -5.24 -32.88 -27.31
N ILE A 135 -6.55 -32.89 -27.03
CA ILE A 135 -7.45 -31.77 -27.32
C ILE A 135 -7.01 -30.50 -26.54
N SER A 136 -6.58 -30.65 -25.29
CA SER A 136 -6.18 -29.51 -24.44
C SER A 136 -4.90 -28.78 -24.90
N GLN A 137 -4.09 -29.39 -25.76
CA GLN A 137 -2.88 -28.77 -26.32
C GLN A 137 -3.20 -27.64 -27.30
N HIS A 138 -4.42 -27.58 -27.84
CA HIS A 138 -4.82 -26.63 -28.87
C HIS A 138 -5.89 -25.63 -28.40
N GLU A 139 -5.90 -24.41 -28.96
CA GLU A 139 -6.75 -23.33 -28.46
C GLU A 139 -8.25 -23.60 -28.63
N SER A 140 -8.68 -24.04 -29.81
CA SER A 140 -10.08 -24.43 -30.06
C SER A 140 -10.52 -25.61 -29.19
N GLY A 141 -9.60 -26.55 -28.93
CA GLY A 141 -9.82 -27.66 -28.02
C GLY A 141 -10.03 -27.21 -26.57
N ARG A 142 -9.17 -26.33 -26.04
CA ARG A 142 -9.35 -25.74 -24.70
C ARG A 142 -10.70 -25.02 -24.56
N LEU A 143 -11.10 -24.24 -25.57
CA LEU A 143 -12.40 -23.57 -25.57
C LEU A 143 -13.57 -24.56 -25.53
N ALA A 144 -13.48 -25.68 -26.25
CA ALA A 144 -14.48 -26.74 -26.21
C ALA A 144 -14.52 -27.44 -24.85
N LEU A 145 -13.36 -27.78 -24.28
CA LEU A 145 -13.24 -28.37 -22.94
C LEU A 145 -13.86 -27.46 -21.86
N ARG A 146 -13.68 -26.14 -21.95
CA ARG A 146 -14.32 -25.16 -21.06
C ARG A 146 -15.85 -25.16 -21.20
N ARG A 147 -16.39 -25.26 -22.41
CA ARG A 147 -17.86 -25.33 -22.64
C ARG A 147 -18.48 -26.59 -22.04
N HIS A 148 -17.73 -27.67 -21.96
CA HIS A 148 -18.17 -28.95 -21.40
C HIS A 148 -17.85 -29.13 -19.91
N ASP A 149 -17.41 -28.06 -19.24
CA ASP A 149 -17.18 -28.03 -17.79
C ASP A 149 -16.19 -29.12 -17.30
N VAL A 150 -15.14 -29.35 -18.09
CA VAL A 150 -14.13 -30.38 -17.82
C VAL A 150 -13.42 -30.15 -16.48
N ILE A 151 -13.15 -28.89 -16.12
CA ILE A 151 -12.45 -28.54 -14.87
C ILE A 151 -13.23 -29.05 -13.66
N THR A 152 -14.53 -28.77 -13.59
CA THR A 152 -15.40 -29.19 -12.49
C THR A 152 -15.46 -30.70 -12.38
N LYS A 153 -15.64 -31.41 -13.50
CA LYS A 153 -15.67 -32.89 -13.52
C LYS A 153 -14.34 -33.50 -13.08
N MET A 154 -13.22 -33.01 -13.61
CA MET A 154 -11.90 -33.52 -13.22
C MET A 154 -11.60 -33.25 -11.73
N ALA A 155 -12.01 -32.10 -11.20
CA ALA A 155 -11.85 -31.78 -9.80
C ALA A 155 -12.69 -32.70 -8.89
N GLN A 156 -13.90 -33.07 -9.32
CA GLN A 156 -14.74 -34.06 -8.62
C GLN A 156 -14.08 -35.44 -8.61
N ILE A 157 -13.62 -35.94 -9.77
CA ILE A 157 -12.91 -37.22 -9.92
C ILE A 157 -11.67 -37.26 -9.01
N TYR A 158 -10.85 -36.20 -9.04
CA TYR A 158 -9.66 -36.13 -8.17
C TYR A 158 -10.03 -36.19 -6.68
N THR A 159 -11.08 -35.47 -6.28
CA THR A 159 -11.51 -35.40 -4.87
C THR A 159 -12.04 -36.75 -4.36
N GLN A 160 -12.70 -37.53 -5.23
CA GLN A 160 -13.29 -38.83 -4.90
C GLN A 160 -12.27 -39.98 -4.78
N ARG A 161 -10.98 -39.72 -5.08
CA ARG A 161 -9.89 -40.72 -5.08
C ARG A 161 -10.05 -41.81 -6.15
N SER A 162 -10.62 -41.45 -7.28
CA SER A 162 -10.77 -42.34 -8.41
C SER A 162 -9.41 -42.66 -9.05
N PHE A 163 -9.36 -43.64 -9.96
CA PHE A 163 -8.13 -43.97 -10.68
C PHE A 163 -7.65 -42.86 -11.63
N GLN A 164 -6.34 -42.80 -11.95
CA GLN A 164 -5.73 -41.79 -12.83
C GLN A 164 -5.89 -40.32 -12.37
N ILE A 165 -5.66 -40.10 -11.07
CA ILE A 165 -5.72 -38.78 -10.45
C ILE A 165 -4.72 -37.78 -11.06
N ASP A 166 -3.54 -38.23 -11.51
CA ASP A 166 -2.50 -37.33 -12.00
C ASP A 166 -2.83 -36.80 -13.41
N GLU A 167 -3.49 -37.60 -14.25
CA GLU A 167 -4.01 -37.19 -15.55
C GLU A 167 -5.15 -36.17 -15.41
N ALA A 168 -6.06 -36.39 -14.45
CA ALA A 168 -7.11 -35.44 -14.11
C ALA A 168 -6.53 -34.11 -13.63
N LEU A 169 -5.55 -34.15 -12.72
CA LEU A 169 -4.90 -32.95 -12.19
C LEU A 169 -4.13 -32.19 -13.28
N THR A 170 -3.43 -32.90 -14.16
CA THR A 170 -2.72 -32.31 -15.29
C THR A 170 -3.68 -31.54 -16.20
N LEU A 171 -4.83 -32.12 -16.55
CA LEU A 171 -5.88 -31.45 -17.33
C LEU A 171 -6.41 -30.19 -16.65
N ILE A 172 -6.67 -30.26 -15.33
CA ILE A 172 -7.10 -29.09 -14.55
C ILE A 172 -6.03 -27.99 -14.68
N VAL A 173 -4.77 -28.30 -14.37
CA VAL A 173 -3.66 -27.33 -14.40
C VAL A 173 -3.49 -26.72 -15.78
N THR A 174 -3.57 -27.50 -16.86
CA THR A 174 -3.50 -26.99 -18.24
C THR A 174 -4.63 -26.00 -18.54
N LEU A 175 -5.87 -26.31 -18.16
CA LEU A 175 -7.02 -25.46 -18.44
C LEU A 175 -7.03 -24.20 -17.57
N VAL A 176 -6.75 -24.31 -16.27
CA VAL A 176 -6.74 -23.13 -15.38
C VAL A 176 -5.58 -22.18 -15.71
N SER A 177 -4.46 -22.70 -16.21
CA SER A 177 -3.35 -21.86 -16.66
C SER A 177 -3.71 -21.04 -17.90
N ARG A 178 -4.61 -21.55 -18.75
CA ARG A 178 -5.11 -20.80 -19.90
C ARG A 178 -6.18 -19.79 -19.53
N PHE A 179 -7.15 -20.19 -18.70
CA PHE A 179 -8.37 -19.41 -18.45
C PHE A 179 -8.35 -18.59 -17.16
N GLY A 180 -7.32 -18.77 -16.32
CA GLY A 180 -7.10 -18.00 -15.09
C GLY A 180 -8.19 -18.22 -14.03
N ALA A 181 -8.43 -17.22 -13.19
CA ALA A 181 -9.41 -17.26 -12.10
C ALA A 181 -10.86 -17.50 -12.57
N ASN A 182 -11.17 -17.21 -13.84
CA ASN A 182 -12.48 -17.43 -14.46
C ASN A 182 -12.77 -18.92 -14.73
N SER A 183 -11.78 -19.79 -14.52
CA SER A 183 -11.93 -21.24 -14.56
C SER A 183 -12.75 -21.81 -13.41
N TRP A 184 -12.81 -21.07 -12.30
CA TRP A 184 -13.47 -21.50 -11.08
C TRP A 184 -14.85 -20.87 -10.96
N GLU A 185 -15.79 -21.60 -10.36
CA GLU A 185 -17.12 -21.10 -10.03
C GLU A 185 -17.07 -20.08 -8.88
N SER A 186 -18.22 -19.46 -8.59
CA SER A 186 -18.36 -18.54 -7.46
C SER A 186 -18.50 -19.25 -6.10
N ASP A 187 -18.81 -20.55 -6.08
CA ASP A 187 -18.76 -21.37 -4.86
C ASP A 187 -17.34 -21.96 -4.70
N PRO A 188 -16.59 -21.59 -3.63
CA PRO A 188 -15.22 -22.05 -3.46
C PRO A 188 -15.11 -23.49 -2.93
N LYS A 189 -16.22 -24.17 -2.59
CA LYS A 189 -16.18 -25.51 -1.95
C LYS A 189 -15.42 -26.55 -2.75
N LEU A 190 -15.68 -26.65 -4.06
CA LEU A 190 -15.01 -27.64 -4.91
C LEU A 190 -13.51 -27.35 -5.01
N PHE A 191 -13.14 -26.07 -5.08
CA PHE A 191 -11.74 -25.64 -5.06
C PHE A 191 -11.06 -26.03 -3.74
N HIS A 192 -11.69 -25.76 -2.60
CA HIS A 192 -11.16 -26.16 -1.29
C HIS A 192 -11.04 -27.67 -1.16
N ALA A 193 -12.03 -28.44 -1.60
CA ALA A 193 -11.98 -29.90 -1.56
C ALA A 193 -10.83 -30.47 -2.42
N LEU A 194 -10.65 -29.93 -3.64
CA LEU A 194 -9.51 -30.28 -4.50
C LEU A 194 -8.18 -29.94 -3.83
N LEU A 195 -8.02 -28.70 -3.34
CA LEU A 195 -6.79 -28.25 -2.69
C LEU A 195 -6.49 -29.06 -1.42
N GLN A 196 -7.50 -29.39 -0.62
CA GLN A 196 -7.39 -30.28 0.53
C GLN A 196 -6.82 -31.64 0.16
N ARG A 197 -7.32 -32.21 -0.94
CA ARG A 197 -6.86 -33.53 -1.38
C ARG A 197 -5.42 -33.48 -1.90
N VAL A 198 -5.13 -32.57 -2.83
CA VAL A 198 -3.80 -32.43 -3.45
C VAL A 198 -2.74 -32.04 -2.40
N SER A 199 -3.09 -31.16 -1.45
CA SER A 199 -2.16 -30.73 -0.39
C SER A 199 -1.85 -31.86 0.59
N LEU A 200 -2.81 -32.74 0.89
CA LEU A 200 -2.56 -33.92 1.72
C LEU A 200 -1.66 -34.94 1.01
N ASP A 201 -1.88 -35.16 -0.29
CA ASP A 201 -0.99 -36.01 -1.09
C ASP A 201 0.41 -35.39 -1.15
N PHE A 202 0.52 -34.06 -1.30
CA PHE A 202 1.80 -33.35 -1.24
C PHE A 202 2.49 -33.46 0.12
N GLU A 203 1.77 -33.35 1.25
CA GLU A 203 2.33 -33.54 2.59
C GLU A 203 2.91 -34.95 2.76
N THR A 204 2.16 -35.97 2.31
CA THR A 204 2.45 -37.38 2.59
C THR A 204 3.36 -38.08 1.57
N ASP A 205 3.48 -37.56 0.35
CA ASP A 205 4.36 -38.12 -0.68
C ASP A 205 5.84 -37.79 -0.38
N HIS A 206 6.71 -38.77 -0.56
CA HIS A 206 8.17 -38.66 -0.34
C HIS A 206 8.99 -38.99 -1.60
N ALA A 207 8.34 -39.20 -2.75
CA ALA A 207 8.97 -39.48 -4.04
C ALA A 207 9.14 -38.20 -4.87
N GLU A 208 9.62 -38.35 -6.12
CA GLU A 208 9.76 -37.24 -7.08
C GLU A 208 8.44 -36.53 -7.37
N ARG A 209 7.33 -37.30 -7.33
CA ARG A 209 5.96 -36.80 -7.44
C ARG A 209 5.63 -35.67 -6.47
N LYS A 210 6.23 -35.64 -5.27
CA LYS A 210 6.06 -34.53 -4.31
C LYS A 210 6.41 -33.16 -4.92
N PHE A 211 7.44 -33.10 -5.77
CA PHE A 211 7.88 -31.85 -6.39
C PHE A 211 7.01 -31.47 -7.59
N GLU A 212 6.49 -32.45 -8.32
CA GLU A 212 5.49 -32.23 -9.38
C GLU A 212 4.17 -31.68 -8.79
N LEU A 213 3.72 -32.27 -7.67
CA LEU A 213 2.58 -31.75 -6.92
C LEU A 213 2.80 -30.32 -6.45
N ALA A 214 4.02 -29.95 -6.04
CA ALA A 214 4.33 -28.58 -5.65
C ALA A 214 4.10 -27.59 -6.81
N GLU A 215 4.51 -27.95 -8.03
CA GLU A 215 4.27 -27.13 -9.23
C GLU A 215 2.78 -27.05 -9.57
N MET A 216 2.06 -28.18 -9.49
CA MET A 216 0.62 -28.23 -9.77
C MET A 216 -0.19 -27.39 -8.77
N ILE A 217 0.07 -27.52 -7.46
CA ILE A 217 -0.56 -26.69 -6.42
C ILE A 217 -0.23 -25.21 -6.65
N SER A 218 1.03 -24.91 -6.97
CA SER A 218 1.46 -23.54 -7.25
C SER A 218 0.67 -22.94 -8.42
N ALA A 219 0.45 -23.70 -9.49
CA ALA A 219 -0.38 -23.28 -10.62
C ALA A 219 -1.87 -23.12 -10.24
N LEU A 220 -2.43 -23.97 -9.38
CA LEU A 220 -3.80 -23.84 -8.88
C LEU A 220 -3.98 -22.57 -8.04
N LEU A 221 -3.05 -22.29 -7.12
CA LEU A 221 -3.07 -21.09 -6.27
C LEU A 221 -2.86 -19.80 -7.07
N PHE A 222 -1.95 -19.81 -8.04
CA PHE A 222 -1.82 -18.70 -8.99
C PHE A 222 -3.12 -18.50 -9.79
N HIS A 223 -3.70 -19.61 -10.23
CA HIS A 223 -4.99 -19.80 -10.91
C HIS A 223 -6.27 -19.35 -10.18
N CYS A 224 -6.24 -19.08 -8.89
CA CYS A 224 -7.47 -19.03 -8.08
C CYS A 224 -8.15 -17.65 -8.02
N ARG A 225 -9.44 -17.64 -7.62
CA ARG A 225 -10.17 -16.43 -7.22
C ARG A 225 -9.69 -15.96 -5.84
N ARG A 226 -8.53 -15.29 -5.80
CA ARG A 226 -7.82 -14.94 -4.56
C ARG A 226 -8.69 -14.34 -3.46
N ASP A 227 -9.43 -13.27 -3.76
CA ASP A 227 -10.27 -12.59 -2.76
C ASP A 227 -11.34 -13.50 -2.17
N LEU A 228 -11.91 -14.39 -2.99
CA LEU A 228 -12.91 -15.35 -2.55
C LEU A 228 -12.28 -16.42 -1.66
N VAL A 229 -11.17 -17.01 -2.11
CA VAL A 229 -10.44 -18.07 -1.38
C VAL A 229 -9.92 -17.53 -0.04
N ALA A 230 -9.29 -16.35 -0.03
CA ALA A 230 -8.75 -15.74 1.18
C ALA A 230 -9.83 -15.48 2.26
N ARG A 231 -11.08 -15.17 1.86
CA ARG A 231 -12.20 -14.96 2.79
C ARG A 231 -12.91 -16.23 3.22
N SER A 232 -12.75 -17.33 2.49
CA SER A 232 -13.46 -18.60 2.73
C SER A 232 -12.56 -19.72 3.27
N VAL A 233 -11.24 -19.49 3.36
CA VAL A 233 -10.26 -20.48 3.87
C VAL A 233 -10.42 -20.80 5.37
N GLN A 234 -11.15 -20.00 6.13
CA GLN A 234 -11.30 -20.23 7.57
C GLN A 234 -11.99 -21.57 7.85
N GLY A 235 -11.30 -22.47 8.54
CA GLY A 235 -11.78 -23.82 8.87
C GLY A 235 -11.29 -24.91 7.92
N GLU A 236 -10.59 -24.55 6.84
CA GLU A 236 -9.95 -25.49 5.92
C GLU A 236 -8.60 -25.98 6.46
N ILE A 237 -8.20 -27.22 6.14
CA ILE A 237 -6.98 -27.86 6.67
C ILE A 237 -5.81 -27.77 5.68
N TRP A 238 -6.08 -27.61 4.39
CA TRP A 238 -5.07 -27.54 3.33
C TRP A 238 -3.96 -26.50 3.56
N PRO A 239 -4.19 -25.34 4.21
CA PRO A 239 -3.10 -24.42 4.54
C PRO A 239 -2.04 -25.06 5.46
N GLU A 240 -2.45 -25.92 6.39
CA GLU A 240 -1.54 -26.61 7.31
C GLU A 240 -0.76 -27.72 6.59
N CYS A 241 -1.42 -28.45 5.69
CA CYS A 241 -0.77 -29.45 4.84
C CYS A 241 0.32 -28.82 3.97
N LEU A 242 0.03 -27.66 3.35
CA LEU A 242 1.01 -26.90 2.59
C LEU A 242 2.15 -26.42 3.47
N TYR A 243 1.85 -25.88 4.65
CA TYR A 243 2.88 -25.41 5.59
C TYR A 243 3.87 -26.52 5.91
N LYS A 244 3.38 -27.70 6.30
CA LYS A 244 4.24 -28.85 6.62
C LYS A 244 5.04 -29.33 5.41
N GLY A 245 4.39 -29.58 4.27
CA GLY A 245 5.07 -30.09 3.09
C GLY A 245 6.14 -29.13 2.54
N ILE A 246 5.89 -27.81 2.57
CA ILE A 246 6.87 -26.80 2.17
C ILE A 246 7.99 -26.70 3.20
N SER A 247 7.66 -26.69 4.49
CA SER A 247 8.65 -26.64 5.58
C SER A 247 9.60 -27.83 5.53
N ASP A 248 9.09 -29.05 5.31
CA ASP A 248 9.91 -30.26 5.17
C ASP A 248 10.91 -30.14 4.02
N ILE A 249 10.49 -29.58 2.89
CA ILE A 249 11.36 -29.37 1.71
C ILE A 249 12.39 -28.28 2.01
N LEU A 250 11.97 -27.09 2.46
CA LEU A 250 12.85 -25.93 2.62
C LEU A 250 13.80 -26.01 3.82
N THR A 251 13.50 -26.86 4.82
CA THR A 251 14.42 -27.15 5.94
C THR A 251 15.39 -28.28 5.65
N SER A 252 15.20 -29.02 4.55
CA SER A 252 16.05 -30.13 4.14
C SER A 252 17.25 -29.69 3.29
N LYS A 253 18.30 -30.52 3.25
CA LYS A 253 19.48 -30.31 2.39
C LYS A 253 19.23 -30.82 0.98
N ILE A 254 18.52 -30.04 0.17
CA ILE A 254 18.08 -30.41 -1.18
C ILE A 254 18.75 -29.56 -2.28
N GLY A 255 18.66 -30.03 -3.52
CA GLY A 255 19.15 -29.32 -4.70
C GLY A 255 18.15 -28.34 -5.29
N LYS A 256 18.58 -27.59 -6.32
CA LYS A 256 17.74 -26.59 -7.02
C LYS A 256 16.43 -27.16 -7.57
N ALA A 257 16.45 -28.38 -8.10
CA ALA A 257 15.29 -29.00 -8.74
C ALA A 257 14.13 -29.23 -7.76
N GLN A 258 14.44 -29.47 -6.48
CA GLN A 258 13.45 -29.65 -5.42
C GLN A 258 13.09 -28.33 -4.73
N ARG A 259 14.08 -27.46 -4.52
CA ARG A 259 13.92 -26.20 -3.80
C ARG A 259 13.11 -25.16 -4.58
N ASP A 260 13.36 -25.04 -5.89
CA ASP A 260 12.77 -23.96 -6.70
C ASP A 260 11.24 -24.11 -6.82
N PRO A 261 10.66 -25.32 -7.06
CA PRO A 261 9.21 -25.53 -6.99
C PRO A 261 8.62 -25.16 -5.62
N ALA A 262 9.28 -25.52 -4.52
CA ALA A 262 8.80 -25.22 -3.18
C ALA A 262 8.83 -23.72 -2.86
N LEU A 263 9.83 -22.97 -3.34
CA LEU A 263 9.85 -21.50 -3.21
C LEU A 263 8.74 -20.84 -4.03
N LYS A 264 8.49 -21.31 -5.26
CA LYS A 264 7.37 -20.83 -6.09
C LYS A 264 6.02 -21.11 -5.43
N LEU A 265 5.84 -22.30 -4.88
CA LEU A 265 4.64 -22.66 -4.14
C LEU A 265 4.48 -21.80 -2.88
N ALA A 266 5.55 -21.59 -2.10
CA ALA A 266 5.52 -20.74 -0.92
C ALA A 266 5.13 -19.30 -1.26
N ALA A 267 5.64 -18.75 -2.36
CA ALA A 267 5.27 -17.41 -2.85
C ALA A 267 3.77 -17.29 -3.15
N ASN A 268 3.20 -18.27 -3.86
CA ASN A 268 1.77 -18.28 -4.15
C ASN A 268 0.91 -18.54 -2.90
N ALA A 269 1.41 -19.34 -1.95
CA ALA A 269 0.75 -19.57 -0.67
C ALA A 269 0.65 -18.28 0.16
N VAL A 270 1.76 -17.55 0.35
CA VAL A 270 1.73 -16.28 1.10
C VAL A 270 0.90 -15.19 0.41
N GLU A 271 0.81 -15.23 -0.92
CA GLU A 271 0.00 -14.27 -1.68
C GLU A 271 -1.52 -14.52 -1.54
N VAL A 272 -1.93 -15.75 -1.25
CA VAL A 272 -3.34 -16.13 -1.01
C VAL A 272 -3.69 -16.09 0.47
N LEU A 273 -2.79 -16.55 1.33
CA LEU A 273 -3.05 -16.78 2.76
C LEU A 273 -2.55 -15.66 3.69
N GLY A 274 -1.73 -14.74 3.17
CA GLY A 274 -1.04 -13.74 3.97
C GLY A 274 0.29 -14.24 4.55
N ILE A 275 1.07 -13.32 5.13
CA ILE A 275 2.36 -13.65 5.77
C ILE A 275 2.14 -14.39 7.09
N GLU A 276 1.02 -14.13 7.75
CA GLU A 276 0.61 -14.75 9.01
C GLU A 276 0.57 -16.28 8.92
N TRP A 277 0.30 -16.84 7.73
CA TRP A 277 0.39 -18.28 7.48
C TRP A 277 1.78 -18.84 7.75
N THR A 278 2.84 -18.06 7.55
CA THR A 278 4.22 -18.49 7.85
C THR A 278 4.52 -18.54 9.36
N LEU A 279 3.60 -18.03 10.19
CA LEU A 279 3.71 -17.96 11.65
C LEU A 279 2.88 -19.06 12.34
N HIS A 280 2.48 -20.11 11.61
CA HIS A 280 1.60 -21.18 12.11
C HIS A 280 2.21 -22.01 13.26
N ASP A 281 3.55 -22.11 13.34
CA ASP A 281 4.24 -22.79 14.44
C ASP A 281 4.04 -22.04 15.77
N VAL A 282 3.18 -22.59 16.64
CA VAL A 282 2.83 -22.01 17.94
C VAL A 282 4.04 -21.94 18.89
N GLU A 283 4.99 -22.87 18.77
CA GLU A 283 6.18 -22.91 19.64
C GLU A 283 7.23 -21.90 19.19
N ASN A 284 7.40 -21.71 17.88
CA ASN A 284 8.37 -20.77 17.33
C ASN A 284 7.87 -20.07 16.05
N PRO A 285 6.93 -19.12 16.18
CA PRO A 285 6.20 -18.56 15.04
C PRO A 285 7.13 -17.86 14.04
N LYS A 286 8.21 -17.22 14.51
CA LYS A 286 9.13 -16.49 13.63
C LYS A 286 10.08 -17.39 12.81
N LYS A 287 10.25 -18.67 13.16
CA LYS A 287 11.30 -19.52 12.57
C LYS A 287 11.12 -19.74 11.08
N PHE A 288 9.93 -20.15 10.65
CA PHE A 288 9.67 -20.45 9.24
C PHE A 288 9.60 -19.17 8.41
N PHE A 289 8.97 -18.11 8.93
CA PHE A 289 9.00 -16.77 8.34
C PHE A 289 10.43 -16.30 8.03
N LEU A 290 11.31 -16.31 9.03
CA LEU A 290 12.70 -15.87 8.87
C LEU A 290 13.48 -16.77 7.89
N LEU A 291 13.26 -18.08 7.93
CA LEU A 291 13.87 -19.01 6.97
C LEU A 291 13.45 -18.67 5.53
N LEU A 292 12.16 -18.52 5.29
CA LEU A 292 11.60 -18.26 3.96
C LEU A 292 12.11 -16.93 3.39
N LEU A 293 12.12 -15.86 4.20
CA LEU A 293 12.68 -14.56 3.83
C LEU A 293 14.17 -14.68 3.45
N GLN A 294 14.96 -15.38 4.27
CA GLN A 294 16.40 -15.55 4.01
C GLN A 294 16.66 -16.34 2.73
N LEU A 295 15.92 -17.43 2.51
CA LEU A 295 16.05 -18.24 1.29
C LEU A 295 15.70 -17.42 0.05
N ALA A 296 14.60 -16.65 0.08
CA ALA A 296 14.23 -15.77 -1.02
C ALA A 296 15.30 -14.68 -1.29
N ALA A 297 15.86 -14.08 -0.24
CA ALA A 297 16.91 -13.08 -0.37
C ALA A 297 18.21 -13.66 -0.96
N ILE A 298 18.61 -14.84 -0.49
CA ILE A 298 19.77 -15.57 -1.03
C ILE A 298 19.53 -15.90 -2.50
N GLU A 299 18.35 -16.38 -2.85
CA GLU A 299 18.07 -16.81 -4.23
C GLU A 299 18.04 -15.62 -5.19
N VAL A 300 17.41 -14.50 -4.81
CA VAL A 300 17.48 -13.25 -5.59
C VAL A 300 18.93 -12.85 -5.83
N ARG A 301 19.75 -12.86 -4.79
CA ARG A 301 21.18 -12.52 -4.91
C ARG A 301 21.90 -13.49 -5.84
N MET A 302 21.75 -14.80 -5.65
CA MET A 302 22.37 -15.83 -6.49
C MET A 302 21.95 -15.73 -7.96
N GLN A 303 20.70 -15.34 -8.22
CA GLN A 303 20.17 -15.23 -9.57
C GLN A 303 20.50 -13.93 -10.27
N MET A 304 20.84 -12.87 -9.55
CA MET A 304 21.02 -11.52 -10.14
C MET A 304 22.42 -10.95 -9.98
N ASP A 305 23.16 -11.35 -8.95
CA ASP A 305 24.48 -10.77 -8.64
C ASP A 305 25.46 -11.01 -9.80
N ASN A 306 26.10 -9.93 -10.25
CA ASN A 306 26.97 -9.86 -11.42
C ASN A 306 26.37 -10.34 -12.77
N LYS A 307 25.07 -10.64 -12.86
CA LYS A 307 24.43 -11.07 -14.13
C LYS A 307 23.95 -9.90 -14.98
N SER A 308 23.66 -10.15 -16.26
CA SER A 308 22.99 -9.21 -17.16
C SER A 308 21.46 -9.35 -17.06
N PHE A 309 20.72 -8.35 -17.55
CA PHE A 309 19.26 -8.40 -17.57
C PHE A 309 18.73 -9.63 -18.30
N ASN A 310 19.25 -9.94 -19.50
CA ASN A 310 18.82 -11.11 -20.28
C ASN A 310 19.10 -12.45 -19.59
N GLN A 311 20.18 -12.54 -18.80
CA GLN A 311 20.46 -13.73 -18.00
C GLN A 311 19.47 -13.89 -16.85
N CYS A 312 19.03 -12.78 -16.25
CA CYS A 312 18.02 -12.80 -15.18
C CYS A 312 16.64 -13.17 -15.74
N VAL A 313 16.28 -12.69 -16.93
CA VAL A 313 15.00 -13.02 -17.59
C VAL A 313 14.83 -14.54 -17.78
N GLN A 314 15.90 -15.29 -18.01
CA GLN A 314 15.85 -16.77 -18.10
C GLN A 314 15.42 -17.46 -16.79
N GLN A 315 15.45 -16.76 -15.67
CA GLN A 315 15.05 -17.24 -14.35
C GLN A 315 13.94 -16.36 -13.75
N ALA A 316 13.22 -15.60 -14.58
CA ALA A 316 12.23 -14.62 -14.16
C ALA A 316 11.16 -15.22 -13.23
N ASP A 317 10.71 -16.44 -13.48
CA ASP A 317 9.68 -17.10 -12.66
C ASP A 317 10.10 -17.28 -11.21
N LEU A 318 11.31 -17.81 -10.99
CA LEU A 318 11.85 -18.03 -9.65
C LEU A 318 12.17 -16.70 -8.96
N ILE A 319 12.79 -15.76 -9.68
CA ILE A 319 13.13 -14.45 -9.14
C ILE A 319 11.87 -13.69 -8.73
N THR A 320 10.81 -13.71 -9.56
CA THR A 320 9.55 -13.04 -9.27
C THR A 320 8.83 -13.69 -8.09
N ALA A 321 8.85 -15.02 -7.97
CA ALA A 321 8.34 -15.71 -6.78
C ALA A 321 9.08 -15.25 -5.50
N CYS A 322 10.40 -15.13 -5.56
CA CYS A 322 11.17 -14.60 -4.44
C CYS A 322 10.85 -13.13 -4.16
N PHE A 323 10.62 -12.30 -5.19
CA PHE A 323 10.20 -10.92 -5.01
C PHE A 323 8.86 -10.80 -4.27
N ILE A 324 7.90 -11.67 -4.57
CA ILE A 324 6.60 -11.71 -3.86
C ILE A 324 6.83 -11.98 -2.36
N ILE A 325 7.64 -12.99 -2.03
CA ILE A 325 7.99 -13.32 -0.64
C ILE A 325 8.64 -12.11 0.05
N LEU A 326 9.63 -11.50 -0.58
CA LEU A 326 10.37 -10.37 0.00
C LEU A 326 9.47 -9.14 0.19
N GLU A 327 8.69 -8.77 -0.82
CA GLU A 327 7.76 -7.63 -0.76
C GLU A 327 6.76 -7.78 0.37
N LEU A 328 6.05 -8.92 0.42
CA LEU A 328 5.04 -9.18 1.44
C LEU A 328 5.67 -9.22 2.84
N SER A 329 6.86 -9.83 2.97
CA SER A 329 7.57 -9.87 4.25
C SER A 329 7.99 -8.48 4.73
N ILE A 330 8.50 -7.62 3.84
CA ILE A 330 8.89 -6.24 4.17
C ILE A 330 7.69 -5.43 4.62
N ASN A 331 6.57 -5.55 3.89
CA ASN A 331 5.34 -4.85 4.25
C ASN A 331 4.79 -5.32 5.60
N TYR A 332 4.80 -6.63 5.87
CA TYR A 332 4.36 -7.19 7.15
C TYR A 332 5.23 -6.72 8.33
N MET A 333 6.56 -6.75 8.18
CA MET A 333 7.48 -6.27 9.22
C MET A 333 7.26 -4.79 9.57
N SER A 334 6.72 -4.00 8.64
CA SER A 334 6.45 -2.58 8.88
C SER A 334 5.18 -2.30 9.70
N THR A 335 4.43 -3.34 10.07
CA THR A 335 3.22 -3.22 10.91
C THR A 335 3.51 -3.34 12.41
N ASP A 336 4.79 -3.51 12.80
CA ASP A 336 5.25 -3.71 14.19
C ASP A 336 4.54 -4.86 14.95
N GLN A 337 3.94 -5.81 14.24
CA GLN A 337 3.29 -6.98 14.83
C GLN A 337 4.27 -8.12 15.17
N LEU A 338 5.49 -8.10 14.64
CA LEU A 338 6.48 -9.16 14.80
C LEU A 338 7.64 -8.72 15.70
N ASP A 339 7.80 -9.38 16.84
CA ASP A 339 8.92 -9.11 17.75
C ASP A 339 10.19 -9.86 17.30
N LEU A 340 11.14 -9.10 16.74
CA LEU A 340 12.45 -9.60 16.31
C LEU A 340 13.54 -9.12 17.27
N ASP A 341 14.37 -10.07 17.72
CA ASP A 341 15.55 -9.75 18.51
C ASP A 341 16.63 -9.08 17.64
N GLN A 342 17.68 -8.54 18.28
CA GLN A 342 18.73 -7.81 17.56
C GLN A 342 19.50 -8.68 16.57
N LYS A 343 19.65 -9.98 16.85
CA LYS A 343 20.36 -10.91 15.96
C LYS A 343 19.51 -11.18 14.73
N ASP A 344 18.21 -11.42 14.91
CA ASP A 344 17.25 -11.62 13.82
C ASP A 344 17.18 -10.38 12.92
N LYS A 345 17.07 -9.18 13.52
CA LYS A 345 17.09 -7.90 12.81
C LYS A 345 18.34 -7.74 11.94
N GLN A 346 19.52 -8.01 12.50
CA GLN A 346 20.78 -7.92 11.77
C GLN A 346 20.87 -8.94 10.62
N GLN A 347 20.39 -10.17 10.83
CA GLN A 347 20.37 -11.21 9.82
C GLN A 347 19.42 -10.87 8.66
N VAL A 348 18.19 -10.43 8.97
CA VAL A 348 17.21 -9.95 8.00
C VAL A 348 17.78 -8.79 7.20
N TYR A 349 18.32 -7.78 7.87
CA TYR A 349 18.90 -6.62 7.21
C TYR A 349 20.05 -6.99 6.25
N THR A 350 20.95 -7.88 6.68
CA THR A 350 22.10 -8.29 5.86
C THR A 350 21.66 -9.07 4.61
N GLY A 351 20.68 -9.97 4.75
CA GLY A 351 20.11 -10.73 3.63
C GLY A 351 19.42 -9.82 2.61
N LEU A 352 18.52 -8.95 3.08
CA LEU A 352 17.79 -8.01 2.23
C LEU A 352 18.74 -7.03 1.53
N LYS A 353 19.70 -6.44 2.25
CA LYS A 353 20.70 -5.55 1.66
C LYS A 353 21.48 -6.23 0.54
N GLY A 354 21.84 -7.50 0.70
CA GLY A 354 22.50 -8.30 -0.34
C GLY A 354 21.62 -8.51 -1.57
N ALA A 355 20.36 -8.88 -1.38
CA ALA A 355 19.38 -9.08 -2.46
C ALA A 355 19.12 -7.79 -3.24
N PHE A 356 18.83 -6.68 -2.55
CA PHE A 356 18.53 -5.40 -3.19
C PHE A 356 19.75 -4.76 -3.84
N SER A 357 20.96 -5.01 -3.33
CA SER A 357 22.20 -4.63 -4.03
C SER A 357 22.32 -5.33 -5.39
N ALA A 358 21.90 -6.61 -5.49
CA ALA A 358 21.89 -7.34 -6.76
C ALA A 358 20.81 -6.81 -7.71
N VAL A 359 19.60 -6.54 -7.21
CA VAL A 359 18.51 -5.91 -7.98
C VAL A 359 18.95 -4.55 -8.55
N LEU A 360 19.51 -3.68 -7.71
CA LEU A 360 20.06 -2.39 -8.14
C LEU A 360 21.17 -2.56 -9.18
N GLY A 361 22.06 -3.54 -9.00
CA GLY A 361 23.12 -3.85 -9.95
C GLY A 361 22.59 -4.19 -11.35
N VAL A 362 21.52 -4.98 -11.44
CA VAL A 362 20.87 -5.32 -12.71
C VAL A 362 20.15 -4.11 -13.31
N LEU A 363 19.40 -3.35 -12.50
CA LEU A 363 18.69 -2.15 -12.98
C LEU A 363 19.66 -1.07 -13.47
N VAL A 364 20.81 -0.87 -12.82
CA VAL A 364 21.85 0.06 -13.29
C VAL A 364 22.43 -0.40 -14.63
N LYS A 365 22.66 -1.71 -14.82
CA LYS A 365 23.10 -2.23 -16.13
C LYS A 365 22.03 -2.00 -17.20
N LEU A 366 20.77 -2.28 -16.89
CA LEU A 366 19.65 -2.07 -17.81
C LEU A 366 19.48 -0.59 -18.18
N ALA A 367 19.57 0.33 -17.21
CA ALA A 367 19.47 1.77 -17.43
C ALA A 367 20.55 2.33 -18.39
N ASN A 368 21.70 1.65 -18.45
CA ASN A 368 22.81 1.96 -19.34
C ASN A 368 22.80 1.14 -20.64
N ASP A 369 21.86 0.21 -20.81
CA ASP A 369 21.71 -0.57 -22.04
C ASP A 369 20.98 0.25 -23.12
N THR A 370 21.38 0.04 -24.36
CA THR A 370 20.70 0.57 -25.55
C THR A 370 19.30 0.00 -25.75
N LYS A 371 19.00 -1.18 -25.21
CA LYS A 371 17.70 -1.86 -25.31
C LYS A 371 16.64 -1.33 -24.33
N LYS A 372 17.00 -0.47 -23.38
CA LYS A 372 16.11 -0.02 -22.29
C LYS A 372 14.77 0.57 -22.75
N ASP A 373 14.73 1.11 -23.97
CA ASP A 373 13.54 1.73 -24.57
C ASP A 373 12.74 0.78 -25.49
N ARG A 374 13.18 -0.48 -25.63
CA ARG A 374 12.61 -1.47 -26.57
C ARG A 374 12.43 -2.84 -25.91
N LEU A 375 12.01 -2.84 -24.66
CA LEU A 375 11.70 -4.07 -23.93
C LEU A 375 10.42 -4.71 -24.48
N GLN A 376 10.45 -6.04 -24.64
CA GLN A 376 9.26 -6.82 -24.95
C GLN A 376 8.29 -6.80 -23.78
N LYS A 377 7.01 -7.15 -24.00
CA LYS A 377 5.96 -7.11 -22.97
C LYS A 377 6.36 -7.88 -21.69
N THR A 378 6.95 -9.05 -21.84
CA THR A 378 7.36 -9.90 -20.71
C THR A 378 8.63 -9.39 -20.02
N GLU A 379 9.60 -8.86 -20.77
CA GLU A 379 10.78 -8.17 -20.23
C GLU A 379 10.37 -6.92 -19.44
N LYS A 380 9.41 -6.15 -19.96
CA LYS A 380 8.85 -4.97 -19.28
C LYS A 380 8.18 -5.36 -17.96
N ALA A 381 7.39 -6.43 -17.96
CA ALA A 381 6.78 -6.97 -16.74
C ALA A 381 7.83 -7.41 -15.70
N PHE A 382 8.93 -8.02 -16.13
CA PHE A 382 10.02 -8.38 -15.23
C PHE A 382 10.76 -7.15 -14.67
N ALA A 383 10.97 -6.12 -15.50
CA ALA A 383 11.51 -4.84 -15.03
C ALA A 383 10.59 -4.19 -13.98
N TYR A 384 9.29 -4.20 -14.22
CA TYR A 384 8.27 -3.75 -13.27
C TYR A 384 8.28 -4.52 -11.95
N ALA A 385 8.45 -5.84 -11.98
CA ALA A 385 8.60 -6.65 -10.77
C ALA A 385 9.85 -6.26 -9.95
N MET A 386 10.98 -5.98 -10.61
CA MET A 386 12.19 -5.46 -9.94
C MET A 386 11.97 -4.08 -9.31
N VAL A 387 11.31 -3.16 -10.02
CA VAL A 387 11.00 -1.83 -9.46
C VAL A 387 10.08 -1.96 -8.26
N ARG A 388 9.01 -2.75 -8.37
CA ARG A 388 8.03 -2.98 -7.30
C ARG A 388 8.67 -3.48 -6.00
N VAL A 389 9.48 -4.54 -6.07
CA VAL A 389 10.14 -5.08 -4.86
C VAL A 389 11.18 -4.10 -4.30
N LEU A 390 11.93 -3.40 -5.17
CA LEU A 390 12.91 -2.41 -4.74
C LEU A 390 12.22 -1.24 -4.03
N THR A 391 11.08 -0.78 -4.54
CA THR A 391 10.28 0.27 -3.93
C THR A 391 9.78 -0.11 -2.53
N ALA A 392 9.32 -1.36 -2.33
CA ALA A 392 8.93 -1.83 -1.01
C ALA A 392 10.09 -1.71 0.01
N TRP A 393 11.31 -2.03 -0.42
CA TRP A 393 12.52 -1.83 0.38
C TRP A 393 12.84 -0.36 0.63
N LEU A 394 12.85 0.47 -0.41
CA LEU A 394 13.16 1.90 -0.29
C LEU A 394 12.13 2.66 0.56
N ALA A 395 10.91 2.16 0.69
CA ALA A 395 9.91 2.71 1.61
C ALA A 395 10.23 2.44 3.10
N GLN A 396 11.12 1.47 3.41
CA GLN A 396 11.56 1.19 4.78
C GLN A 396 13.00 1.63 5.05
N GLU A 397 13.88 1.58 4.05
CA GLU A 397 15.32 1.80 4.21
C GLU A 397 15.87 2.64 3.04
N THR A 398 15.96 3.95 3.28
CA THR A 398 16.50 4.92 2.31
C THR A 398 17.99 5.21 2.49
N THR A 399 18.60 4.76 3.59
CA THR A 399 20.01 5.07 3.89
C THR A 399 20.98 4.10 3.23
N ALA A 400 20.54 2.88 2.95
CA ALA A 400 21.35 1.90 2.26
C ALA A 400 21.50 2.26 0.76
N MET A 401 22.71 2.13 0.23
CA MET A 401 22.98 2.16 -1.22
C MET A 401 22.60 3.48 -1.94
N LYS A 402 22.51 4.62 -1.23
CA LYS A 402 22.12 5.95 -1.76
C LYS A 402 22.72 6.26 -3.14
N ASN A 403 24.04 6.12 -3.29
CA ASN A 403 24.73 6.42 -4.56
C ASN A 403 24.27 5.52 -5.73
N HIS A 404 23.89 4.27 -5.47
CA HIS A 404 23.40 3.36 -6.52
C HIS A 404 21.94 3.67 -6.85
N VAL A 405 21.12 3.99 -5.84
CA VAL A 405 19.73 4.43 -6.02
C VAL A 405 19.69 5.71 -6.85
N ALA A 406 20.49 6.72 -6.50
CA ALA A 406 20.57 7.99 -7.24
C ALA A 406 20.94 7.77 -8.72
N LYS A 407 21.87 6.87 -9.03
CA LYS A 407 22.26 6.56 -10.43
C LYS A 407 21.14 5.97 -11.27
N VAL A 408 20.26 5.17 -10.66
CA VAL A 408 19.19 4.46 -11.39
C VAL A 408 17.86 5.22 -11.36
N LEU A 409 17.70 6.16 -10.43
CA LEU A 409 16.44 6.88 -10.18
C LEU A 409 15.82 7.52 -11.43
N PRO A 410 16.57 8.18 -12.35
CA PRO A 410 15.99 8.69 -13.60
C PRO A 410 15.33 7.61 -14.46
N PHE A 411 15.94 6.42 -14.51
CA PHE A 411 15.39 5.29 -15.25
C PHE A 411 14.16 4.70 -14.55
N LEU A 412 14.13 4.69 -13.22
CA LEU A 412 12.94 4.27 -12.45
C LEU A 412 11.76 5.20 -12.70
N PHE A 413 11.96 6.52 -12.63
CA PHE A 413 10.92 7.50 -12.95
C PHE A 413 10.41 7.33 -14.38
N LYS A 414 11.32 7.15 -15.35
CA LYS A 414 10.91 6.87 -16.73
C LYS A 414 9.95 5.66 -16.84
N LEU A 415 10.33 4.51 -16.27
CA LEU A 415 9.49 3.30 -16.31
C LEU A 415 8.15 3.50 -15.59
N ALA A 416 8.17 4.19 -14.45
CA ALA A 416 7.00 4.50 -13.66
C ALA A 416 6.02 5.40 -14.44
N ASN A 417 6.54 6.46 -15.04
CA ASN A 417 5.76 7.44 -15.80
C ASN A 417 5.12 6.81 -17.04
N GLU A 418 5.89 6.00 -17.78
CA GLU A 418 5.35 5.24 -18.92
C GLU A 418 4.20 4.31 -18.48
N SER A 419 4.37 3.61 -17.36
CA SER A 419 3.34 2.70 -16.83
C SER A 419 2.08 3.43 -16.39
N PHE A 420 2.23 4.61 -15.77
CA PHE A 420 1.13 5.46 -15.34
C PHE A 420 0.32 5.94 -16.55
N TYR A 421 0.97 6.50 -17.57
CA TYR A 421 0.27 6.99 -18.75
C TYR A 421 -0.42 5.86 -19.52
N GLU A 422 0.21 4.68 -19.64
CA GLU A 422 -0.42 3.49 -20.24
C GLU A 422 -1.68 3.04 -19.48
N SER A 423 -1.60 2.96 -18.14
CA SER A 423 -2.74 2.59 -17.29
C SER A 423 -3.86 3.63 -17.32
N ARG A 424 -3.50 4.91 -17.26
CA ARG A 424 -4.41 6.05 -17.32
C ARG A 424 -5.19 6.06 -18.64
N ASP A 425 -4.48 5.98 -19.75
CA ASP A 425 -5.08 6.07 -21.09
C ASP A 425 -5.96 4.85 -21.37
N TYR A 426 -5.54 3.67 -20.91
CA TYR A 426 -6.38 2.46 -20.92
C TYR A 426 -7.70 2.69 -20.16
N ARG A 427 -7.65 3.16 -18.91
CA ARG A 427 -8.85 3.39 -18.08
C ARG A 427 -9.76 4.48 -18.64
N ILE A 428 -9.20 5.54 -19.25
CA ILE A 428 -10.00 6.60 -19.89
C ILE A 428 -10.74 6.04 -21.12
N ALA A 429 -10.07 5.24 -21.96
CA ALA A 429 -10.69 4.64 -23.13
C ALA A 429 -11.84 3.70 -22.76
N HIS A 430 -11.64 2.82 -21.77
CA HIS A 430 -12.63 1.82 -21.35
C HIS A 430 -13.78 2.40 -20.49
N LYS A 431 -13.69 3.67 -20.06
CA LYS A 431 -14.80 4.37 -19.38
C LYS A 431 -15.81 4.96 -20.37
N ALA A 432 -15.41 5.15 -21.63
CA ALA A 432 -16.26 5.71 -22.69
C ALA A 432 -17.14 4.67 -23.38
N ASP A 433 -16.69 3.42 -23.37
CA ASP A 433 -17.29 2.28 -24.03
C ASP A 433 -17.85 1.35 -22.93
N ASN A 434 -19.18 1.27 -22.77
CA ASN A 434 -19.89 0.28 -21.93
C ASN A 434 -19.69 -1.14 -22.51
N VAL A 435 -18.46 -1.56 -22.70
CA VAL A 435 -18.12 -2.85 -23.28
C VAL A 435 -17.85 -3.79 -22.12
N ASP A 436 -18.70 -4.80 -22.00
CA ASP A 436 -18.57 -5.98 -21.13
C ASP A 436 -17.33 -6.83 -21.46
N ASP A 437 -16.23 -6.23 -21.97
CA ASP A 437 -14.98 -6.94 -22.22
C ASP A 437 -14.22 -7.09 -20.90
N HIS A 438 -14.78 -7.94 -20.03
CA HIS A 438 -14.19 -8.37 -18.76
C HIS A 438 -12.89 -9.19 -18.95
N GLU A 439 -12.35 -9.30 -20.16
CA GLU A 439 -11.24 -10.19 -20.49
C GLU A 439 -9.84 -9.58 -20.24
N GLN A 440 -9.71 -8.25 -20.09
CA GLN A 440 -8.39 -7.61 -19.91
C GLN A 440 -8.30 -6.79 -18.63
N GLN A 441 -7.33 -7.13 -17.77
CA GLN A 441 -6.97 -6.31 -16.62
C GLN A 441 -6.23 -5.04 -17.08
N PRO A 442 -6.41 -3.90 -16.39
CA PRO A 442 -5.69 -2.68 -16.72
C PRO A 442 -4.17 -2.92 -16.61
N PRO A 443 -3.35 -2.25 -17.46
CA PRO A 443 -1.91 -2.27 -17.33
C PRO A 443 -1.46 -1.89 -15.91
N ALA A 444 -0.33 -2.44 -15.50
CA ALA A 444 0.26 -2.12 -14.20
C ALA A 444 0.64 -0.63 -14.12
N ASP A 445 0.31 0.00 -12.99
CA ASP A 445 0.74 1.35 -12.66
C ASP A 445 1.87 1.30 -11.61
N ILE A 446 3.11 1.35 -12.07
CA ILE A 446 4.31 1.33 -11.22
C ILE A 446 4.48 2.65 -10.48
N LEU A 447 4.05 3.79 -11.06
CA LEU A 447 4.14 5.07 -10.37
C LEU A 447 3.32 5.05 -9.08
N ARG A 448 2.10 4.51 -9.14
CA ARG A 448 1.24 4.31 -7.97
C ARG A 448 1.90 3.47 -6.87
N VAL A 449 2.67 2.45 -7.25
CA VAL A 449 3.45 1.62 -6.32
C VAL A 449 4.64 2.39 -5.75
N MET A 450 5.28 3.25 -6.55
CA MET A 450 6.47 4.02 -6.18
C MET A 450 6.22 5.15 -5.17
N LEU A 451 4.99 5.66 -5.05
CA LEU A 451 4.68 6.84 -4.21
C LEU A 451 5.24 6.79 -2.78
N PRO A 452 5.14 5.68 -2.01
CA PRO A 452 5.67 5.64 -0.65
C PRO A 452 7.20 5.81 -0.61
N ALA A 453 7.92 5.17 -1.54
CA ALA A 453 9.36 5.34 -1.64
C ALA A 453 9.72 6.76 -2.07
N ILE A 454 8.97 7.35 -3.02
CA ILE A 454 9.18 8.74 -3.46
C ILE A 454 9.02 9.70 -2.28
N CYS A 455 8.03 9.49 -1.40
CA CYS A 455 7.82 10.32 -0.21
C CYS A 455 9.07 10.45 0.67
N HIS A 456 9.80 9.35 0.86
CA HIS A 456 11.05 9.36 1.61
C HIS A 456 12.25 9.83 0.77
N LEU A 457 12.30 9.51 -0.52
CA LEU A 457 13.38 9.92 -1.42
C LEU A 457 13.42 11.43 -1.62
N VAL A 458 12.28 12.13 -1.68
CA VAL A 458 12.27 13.59 -1.84
C VAL A 458 12.81 14.34 -0.61
N VAL A 459 12.86 13.71 0.56
CA VAL A 459 13.48 14.31 1.74
C VAL A 459 15.01 14.35 1.60
N GLU A 460 15.59 13.38 0.89
CA GLU A 460 17.02 13.27 0.63
C GLU A 460 17.47 14.22 -0.50
N GLU A 461 18.46 15.07 -0.23
CA GLU A 461 18.91 16.14 -1.14
C GLU A 461 19.21 15.64 -2.56
N GLU A 462 20.09 14.63 -2.72
CA GLU A 462 20.51 14.16 -4.04
C GLU A 462 19.35 13.58 -4.86
N ALA A 463 18.49 12.79 -4.21
CA ALA A 463 17.31 12.20 -4.85
C ALA A 463 16.26 13.27 -5.21
N ARG A 464 16.08 14.29 -4.35
CA ARG A 464 15.19 15.43 -4.64
C ARG A 464 15.68 16.25 -5.84
N GLN A 465 16.99 16.51 -5.95
CA GLN A 465 17.53 17.23 -7.11
C GLN A 465 17.34 16.42 -8.41
N ILE A 466 17.45 15.10 -8.36
CA ILE A 466 17.13 14.23 -9.51
C ILE A 466 15.64 14.30 -9.85
N PHE A 467 14.76 14.19 -8.85
CA PHE A 467 13.30 14.30 -9.00
C PHE A 467 12.91 15.58 -9.74
N LEU A 468 13.43 16.73 -9.31
CA LEU A 468 13.18 18.03 -9.96
C LEU A 468 13.78 18.12 -11.36
N LYS A 469 14.97 17.55 -11.57
CA LYS A 469 15.63 17.53 -12.87
C LYS A 469 14.84 16.73 -13.91
N GLU A 470 14.26 15.62 -13.51
CA GLU A 470 13.41 14.78 -14.36
C GLU A 470 11.97 15.31 -14.50
N LYS A 471 11.66 16.45 -13.85
CA LYS A 471 10.32 17.09 -13.83
C LYS A 471 9.22 16.18 -13.29
N GLU A 472 9.58 15.34 -12.33
CA GLU A 472 8.66 14.35 -11.77
C GLU A 472 7.47 15.01 -11.08
N GLU A 473 7.62 16.24 -10.56
CA GLU A 473 6.52 17.04 -10.01
C GLU A 473 5.37 17.26 -10.99
N GLN A 474 5.65 17.36 -12.29
CA GLN A 474 4.62 17.50 -13.33
C GLN A 474 3.82 16.22 -13.50
N VAL A 475 4.49 15.06 -13.48
CA VAL A 475 3.83 13.77 -13.61
C VAL A 475 2.99 13.45 -12.36
N LEU A 476 3.49 13.79 -11.18
CA LEU A 476 2.72 13.66 -9.94
C LEU A 476 1.47 14.56 -9.93
N TYR A 477 1.55 15.76 -10.53
CA TYR A 477 0.37 16.61 -10.69
C TYR A 477 -0.66 15.99 -11.64
N ASP A 478 -0.23 15.45 -12.79
CA ASP A 478 -1.12 14.75 -13.73
C ASP A 478 -1.75 13.50 -13.08
N CYS A 479 -0.99 12.78 -12.26
CA CYS A 479 -1.44 11.65 -11.44
C CYS A 479 -2.50 12.07 -10.41
N LEU A 480 -2.29 13.20 -9.73
CA LEU A 480 -3.25 13.78 -8.79
C LEU A 480 -4.57 14.14 -9.48
N LEU A 481 -4.51 14.77 -10.66
CA LEU A 481 -5.72 15.09 -11.45
C LEU A 481 -6.47 13.84 -11.88
N PHE A 482 -5.74 12.80 -12.32
CA PHE A 482 -6.35 11.53 -12.72
C PHE A 482 -7.08 10.86 -11.55
N HIS A 483 -6.40 10.67 -10.42
CA HIS A 483 -7.03 10.04 -9.25
C HIS A 483 -8.15 10.90 -8.66
N TRP A 484 -8.04 12.22 -8.70
CA TRP A 484 -9.15 13.10 -8.33
C TRP A 484 -10.39 12.84 -9.17
N SER A 485 -10.24 12.63 -10.49
CA SER A 485 -11.37 12.32 -11.38
C SER A 485 -12.09 11.01 -11.07
N ILE A 486 -11.44 10.10 -10.33
CA ILE A 486 -11.99 8.84 -9.87
C ILE A 486 -12.59 9.01 -8.47
N ALA A 487 -11.82 9.53 -7.51
CA ALA A 487 -12.22 9.71 -6.12
C ALA A 487 -13.38 10.71 -5.96
N HIS A 488 -13.36 11.78 -6.74
CA HIS A 488 -14.40 12.80 -6.79
C HIS A 488 -15.37 12.52 -7.95
N TYR A 489 -16.10 11.40 -7.86
CA TYR A 489 -17.08 11.03 -8.88
C TYR A 489 -18.20 12.10 -9.00
N LYS A 490 -18.18 12.85 -10.10
CA LYS A 490 -19.28 13.73 -10.52
C LYS A 490 -20.23 12.94 -11.42
N LYS A 491 -21.54 13.00 -11.13
CA LYS A 491 -22.57 12.34 -11.94
C LYS A 491 -22.48 12.83 -13.40
N PRO A 492 -22.56 11.94 -14.41
CA PRO A 492 -22.64 12.35 -15.80
C PRO A 492 -23.82 13.30 -16.02
N PRO A 493 -23.67 14.37 -16.81
CA PRO A 493 -24.75 15.30 -17.08
C PRO A 493 -25.90 14.59 -17.80
N VAL A 494 -27.10 14.61 -17.21
CA VAL A 494 -28.29 13.99 -17.78
C VAL A 494 -28.78 14.82 -18.98
N PRO A 495 -28.93 14.23 -20.19
CA PRO A 495 -29.51 14.90 -21.35
C PRO A 495 -30.88 15.50 -21.01
N ARG A 496 -31.19 16.69 -21.53
CA ARG A 496 -32.43 17.42 -21.18
C ARG A 496 -33.70 16.57 -21.35
N ALA A 497 -33.73 15.69 -22.35
CA ALA A 497 -34.86 14.80 -22.64
C ALA A 497 -35.11 13.74 -21.55
N GLU A 498 -34.08 13.36 -20.78
CA GLU A 498 -34.13 12.26 -19.80
C GLU A 498 -34.24 12.74 -18.35
N ARG A 499 -34.11 14.05 -18.11
CA ARG A 499 -34.15 14.65 -16.74
C ARG A 499 -35.45 14.36 -16.00
N LEU A 500 -36.59 14.40 -16.70
CA LEU A 500 -37.91 14.15 -16.13
C LEU A 500 -38.14 12.66 -15.79
N LYS A 501 -37.50 11.74 -16.54
CA LYS A 501 -37.54 10.30 -16.23
C LYS A 501 -36.66 9.96 -15.02
N ARG A 502 -35.44 10.50 -14.98
CA ARG A 502 -34.49 10.28 -13.88
C ARG A 502 -34.88 10.92 -12.54
N MET A 503 -35.82 11.87 -12.51
CA MET A 503 -36.28 12.46 -11.24
C MET A 503 -37.00 11.45 -10.33
N ASN A 504 -37.53 10.36 -10.90
CA ASN A 504 -38.33 9.36 -10.18
C ASN A 504 -37.62 8.01 -10.02
N GLU A 505 -36.39 7.88 -10.50
CA GLU A 505 -35.60 6.65 -10.38
C GLU A 505 -34.53 6.83 -9.29
N PRO A 506 -34.31 5.83 -8.42
CA PRO A 506 -33.19 5.86 -7.49
C PRO A 506 -31.87 5.94 -8.26
N ASP A 507 -30.88 6.61 -7.69
CA ASP A 507 -29.56 6.69 -8.30
C ASP A 507 -28.98 5.27 -8.50
N PRO A 508 -28.35 4.98 -9.64
CA PRO A 508 -27.70 3.69 -9.84
C PRO A 508 -26.62 3.48 -8.77
N GLU A 509 -26.67 2.33 -8.08
CA GLU A 509 -25.66 1.94 -7.11
C GLU A 509 -24.30 1.77 -7.80
N MET A 510 -23.24 2.25 -7.14
CA MET A 510 -21.89 2.08 -7.62
C MET A 510 -21.48 0.61 -7.52
N THR A 511 -20.78 0.10 -8.53
CA THR A 511 -20.32 -1.30 -8.51
C THR A 511 -19.22 -1.48 -7.45
N PRO A 512 -19.04 -2.71 -6.91
CA PRO A 512 -17.95 -2.99 -5.97
C PRO A 512 -16.56 -2.59 -6.51
N GLN A 513 -16.33 -2.76 -7.82
CA GLN A 513 -15.09 -2.34 -8.47
C GLN A 513 -14.91 -0.82 -8.46
N GLN A 514 -15.97 -0.05 -8.72
CA GLN A 514 -15.91 1.41 -8.67
C GLN A 514 -15.60 1.92 -7.27
N LEU A 515 -16.22 1.33 -6.24
CA LEU A 515 -15.95 1.67 -4.84
C LEU A 515 -14.49 1.39 -4.48
N ASP A 516 -13.93 0.29 -4.98
CA ASP A 516 -12.53 -0.06 -4.76
C ASP A 516 -11.56 0.90 -5.47
N ASP A 517 -11.83 1.23 -6.73
CA ASP A 517 -11.05 2.21 -7.49
C ASP A 517 -11.07 3.60 -6.83
N MET A 518 -12.21 3.99 -6.25
CA MET A 518 -12.34 5.22 -5.46
C MET A 518 -11.48 5.17 -4.19
N LYS A 519 -11.51 4.05 -3.46
CA LYS A 519 -10.69 3.87 -2.26
C LYS A 519 -9.19 3.92 -2.57
N ASP A 520 -8.74 3.23 -3.63
CA ASP A 520 -7.34 3.29 -4.05
C ASP A 520 -6.95 4.70 -4.51
N SER A 521 -7.81 5.39 -5.24
CA SER A 521 -7.54 6.76 -5.71
C SER A 521 -7.43 7.77 -4.57
N ARG A 522 -8.26 7.66 -3.52
CA ARG A 522 -8.08 8.48 -2.29
C ARG A 522 -6.72 8.24 -1.65
N THR A 523 -6.32 6.97 -1.57
CA THR A 523 -5.01 6.55 -1.03
C THR A 523 -3.85 7.12 -1.85
N ALA A 524 -3.98 7.13 -3.18
CA ALA A 524 -3.00 7.71 -4.09
C ALA A 524 -2.87 9.22 -3.86
N ILE A 525 -4.00 9.95 -3.79
CA ILE A 525 -4.02 11.40 -3.54
C ILE A 525 -3.35 11.75 -2.22
N VAL A 526 -3.62 11.00 -1.14
CA VAL A 526 -2.97 11.17 0.15
C VAL A 526 -1.44 11.06 0.02
N SER A 527 -0.95 10.02 -0.68
CA SER A 527 0.48 9.81 -0.90
C SER A 527 1.11 10.94 -1.73
N LEU A 528 0.41 11.40 -2.79
CA LEU A 528 0.83 12.51 -3.63
C LEU A 528 0.91 13.82 -2.84
N CYS A 529 -0.08 14.10 -1.99
CA CYS A 529 -0.07 15.28 -1.14
C CYS A 529 1.13 15.26 -0.19
N ASN A 530 1.48 14.13 0.42
CA ASN A 530 2.65 14.03 1.29
C ASN A 530 3.96 14.34 0.55
N ILE A 531 4.14 13.80 -0.67
CA ILE A 531 5.30 14.12 -1.51
C ILE A 531 5.34 15.62 -1.81
N LEU A 532 4.22 16.20 -2.25
CA LEU A 532 4.13 17.60 -2.64
C LEU A 532 4.28 18.55 -1.43
N MET A 533 3.86 18.16 -0.23
CA MET A 533 4.11 18.91 1.01
C MET A 533 5.60 18.94 1.33
N ASN A 534 6.30 17.80 1.24
CA ASN A 534 7.75 17.74 1.43
C ASN A 534 8.48 18.67 0.46
N ILE A 535 8.12 18.67 -0.83
CA ILE A 535 8.71 19.60 -1.81
C ILE A 535 8.37 21.06 -1.48
N THR A 536 7.11 21.35 -1.08
CA THR A 536 6.67 22.71 -0.72
C THR A 536 7.48 23.31 0.43
N VAL A 537 7.88 22.48 1.39
CA VAL A 537 8.67 22.88 2.55
C VAL A 537 10.17 22.96 2.21
N LEU A 538 10.71 21.93 1.56
CA LEU A 538 12.15 21.80 1.30
C LEU A 538 12.65 22.71 0.16
N GLU A 539 11.80 23.01 -0.82
CA GLU A 539 12.13 23.79 -2.03
C GLU A 539 11.31 25.08 -2.11
N ALA A 540 11.19 25.77 -0.97
CA ALA A 540 10.35 26.96 -0.77
C ALA A 540 10.47 28.00 -1.89
N LYS A 541 11.70 28.32 -2.31
CA LYS A 541 11.96 29.33 -3.36
C LYS A 541 11.49 28.88 -4.74
N LEU A 542 11.73 27.61 -5.09
CA LEU A 542 11.27 27.04 -6.35
C LEU A 542 9.74 27.06 -6.40
N VAL A 543 9.09 26.70 -5.30
CA VAL A 543 7.63 26.65 -5.17
C VAL A 543 7.01 28.05 -5.22
N GLU A 544 7.66 29.03 -4.59
CA GLU A 544 7.26 30.44 -4.69
C GLU A 544 7.23 30.90 -6.15
N GLU A 545 8.23 30.54 -6.97
CA GLU A 545 8.38 31.01 -8.34
C GLU A 545 7.58 30.19 -9.38
N SER A 546 7.33 28.91 -9.10
CA SER A 546 6.77 27.93 -10.05
C SER A 546 5.31 28.17 -10.46
N THR A 547 5.04 28.02 -11.76
CA THR A 547 3.69 28.05 -12.34
C THR A 547 2.90 26.77 -12.04
N LEU A 548 3.56 25.61 -11.95
CA LEU A 548 2.91 24.34 -11.65
C LEU A 548 2.32 24.34 -10.24
N PHE A 549 3.10 24.77 -9.24
CA PHE A 549 2.61 24.85 -7.87
C PHE A 549 1.48 25.90 -7.72
N ALA A 550 1.47 26.94 -8.54
CA ALA A 550 0.34 27.88 -8.61
C ALA A 550 -0.91 27.25 -9.23
N GLN A 551 -0.76 26.37 -10.24
CA GLN A 551 -1.88 25.59 -10.78
C GLN A 551 -2.40 24.58 -9.75
N LEU A 552 -1.52 23.90 -9.02
CA LEU A 552 -1.90 23.00 -7.93
C LEU A 552 -2.65 23.73 -6.82
N LEU A 553 -2.17 24.90 -6.40
CA LEU A 553 -2.86 25.72 -5.41
C LEU A 553 -4.26 26.11 -5.88
N ARG A 554 -4.39 26.54 -7.14
CA ARG A 554 -5.69 26.87 -7.75
C ARG A 554 -6.61 25.66 -7.83
N PHE A 555 -6.09 24.51 -8.23
CA PHE A 555 -6.82 23.25 -8.25
C PHE A 555 -7.41 22.95 -6.87
N ILE A 556 -6.62 23.07 -5.80
CA ILE A 556 -7.09 22.85 -4.42
C ILE A 556 -8.19 23.85 -4.05
N PHE A 557 -8.03 25.13 -4.39
CA PHE A 557 -9.04 26.15 -4.11
C PHE A 557 -10.38 25.87 -4.77
N GLU A 558 -10.37 25.37 -6.00
CA GLU A 558 -11.57 25.08 -6.78
C GLU A 558 -12.23 23.77 -6.36
N ASN A 559 -11.44 22.76 -5.96
CA ASN A 559 -11.93 21.38 -5.81
C ASN A 559 -12.15 20.93 -4.36
N LEU A 560 -11.35 21.38 -3.39
CA LEU A 560 -11.52 20.99 -1.99
C LEU A 560 -12.91 21.40 -1.44
N PRO A 561 -13.44 22.61 -1.70
CA PRO A 561 -14.78 23.00 -1.22
C PRO A 561 -15.93 22.21 -1.85
N GLU A 562 -15.70 21.55 -2.98
CA GLU A 562 -16.72 20.70 -3.64
C GLU A 562 -16.72 19.27 -3.11
N LEU A 563 -15.70 18.88 -2.34
CA LEU A 563 -15.57 17.53 -1.82
C LEU A 563 -16.69 17.22 -0.82
N LYS A 564 -17.36 16.08 -1.02
CA LYS A 564 -18.43 15.63 -0.12
C LYS A 564 -17.88 15.36 1.27
N ASP A 565 -18.59 15.86 2.28
CA ASP A 565 -18.33 15.62 3.69
C ASP A 565 -18.85 14.23 4.09
N ILE A 566 -18.00 13.22 3.89
CA ILE A 566 -18.23 11.83 4.28
C ILE A 566 -16.95 11.28 4.94
N PRO A 567 -17.05 10.31 5.87
CA PRO A 567 -15.90 9.76 6.59
C PRO A 567 -14.75 9.32 5.67
N ASP A 568 -15.07 8.61 4.58
CA ASP A 568 -14.09 8.14 3.58
C ASP A 568 -13.20 9.25 2.99
N ASN A 569 -13.68 10.49 2.94
CA ASN A 569 -12.96 11.60 2.35
C ASN A 569 -12.12 12.38 3.38
N LEU A 570 -12.26 12.12 4.68
CA LEU A 570 -11.68 12.94 5.74
C LEU A 570 -10.15 13.02 5.65
N VAL A 571 -9.48 11.88 5.46
CA VAL A 571 -8.01 11.83 5.36
C VAL A 571 -7.54 12.64 4.15
N MET A 572 -8.14 12.41 2.98
CA MET A 572 -7.83 13.15 1.75
C MET A 572 -8.12 14.66 1.89
N HIS A 573 -9.21 15.02 2.55
CA HIS A 573 -9.59 16.40 2.83
C HIS A 573 -8.50 17.10 3.64
N GLY A 574 -8.06 16.50 4.75
CA GLY A 574 -6.98 17.06 5.57
C GLY A 574 -5.69 17.28 4.78
N HIS A 575 -5.32 16.34 3.91
CA HIS A 575 -4.09 16.42 3.11
C HIS A 575 -4.14 17.56 2.09
N LEU A 576 -5.26 17.72 1.39
CA LEU A 576 -5.45 18.84 0.46
C LEU A 576 -5.55 20.18 1.18
N ALA A 577 -6.20 20.22 2.35
CA ALA A 577 -6.30 21.43 3.18
C ALA A 577 -4.93 21.89 3.66
N VAL A 578 -4.08 21.00 4.16
CA VAL A 578 -2.76 21.42 4.66
C VAL A 578 -1.77 21.71 3.55
N LEU A 579 -1.77 20.92 2.46
CA LEU A 579 -0.97 21.23 1.28
C LEU A 579 -1.35 22.61 0.71
N GLY A 580 -2.65 22.91 0.62
CA GLY A 580 -3.12 24.21 0.18
C GLY A 580 -2.64 25.34 1.09
N LEU A 581 -2.59 25.16 2.41
CA LEU A 581 -2.10 26.17 3.36
C LEU A 581 -0.60 26.40 3.18
N LEU A 582 0.18 25.34 3.01
CA LEU A 582 1.63 25.45 2.79
C LEU A 582 1.93 26.19 1.47
N LEU A 583 1.23 25.83 0.39
CA LEU A 583 1.35 26.49 -0.90
C LEU A 583 0.90 27.96 -0.83
N LEU A 584 -0.22 28.23 -0.15
CA LEU A 584 -0.72 29.58 0.09
C LEU A 584 0.30 30.44 0.85
N LYS A 585 0.97 29.87 1.86
CA LYS A 585 2.03 30.55 2.60
C LYS A 585 3.21 30.92 1.68
N GLN A 586 3.67 30.00 0.83
CA GLN A 586 4.80 30.26 -0.07
C GLN A 586 4.44 31.23 -1.20
N GLN A 587 3.20 31.21 -1.70
CA GLN A 587 2.76 32.03 -2.82
C GLN A 587 1.96 33.27 -2.42
N ALA A 588 1.95 33.62 -1.13
CA ALA A 588 1.15 34.72 -0.59
C ALA A 588 1.40 36.06 -1.31
N SER A 589 2.64 36.32 -1.74
CA SER A 589 3.03 37.53 -2.47
C SER A 589 2.34 37.69 -3.83
N LYS A 590 1.89 36.59 -4.45
CA LYS A 590 1.23 36.56 -5.76
C LYS A 590 -0.29 36.67 -5.68
N ILE A 591 -0.86 36.57 -4.49
CA ILE A 591 -2.30 36.55 -4.29
C ILE A 591 -2.86 37.96 -4.18
N LYS A 592 -3.90 38.24 -4.96
CA LYS A 592 -4.60 39.52 -4.89
C LYS A 592 -5.42 39.57 -3.60
N LYS A 593 -5.36 40.71 -2.91
CA LYS A 593 -6.09 40.96 -1.65
C LYS A 593 -7.61 40.72 -1.74
N ASN A 594 -8.19 40.74 -2.95
CA ASN A 594 -9.63 40.63 -3.20
C ASN A 594 -10.04 39.31 -3.89
N ASP A 595 -9.21 38.27 -3.85
CA ASP A 595 -9.54 36.99 -4.46
C ASP A 595 -10.52 36.17 -3.59
N PHE A 596 -11.82 36.30 -3.90
CA PHE A 596 -12.88 35.60 -3.19
C PHE A 596 -12.89 34.08 -3.40
N SER A 597 -12.16 33.54 -4.38
CA SER A 597 -12.07 32.08 -4.58
C SER A 597 -11.38 31.40 -3.40
N ILE A 598 -10.47 32.12 -2.73
CA ILE A 598 -9.73 31.67 -1.54
C ILE A 598 -10.65 31.56 -0.33
N CYS A 599 -11.72 32.35 -0.26
CA CYS A 599 -12.64 32.36 0.89
C CYS A 599 -13.30 31.00 1.13
N ARG A 600 -13.76 30.32 0.06
CA ARG A 600 -14.40 29.00 0.20
C ARG A 600 -13.42 27.94 0.67
N TYR A 601 -12.20 27.99 0.15
CA TYR A 601 -11.12 27.12 0.56
C TYR A 601 -10.73 27.32 2.03
N ILE A 602 -10.53 28.58 2.45
CA ILE A 602 -10.23 28.92 3.85
C ILE A 602 -11.36 28.48 4.77
N GLN A 603 -12.63 28.74 4.40
CA GLN A 603 -13.78 28.28 5.16
C GLN A 603 -13.78 26.75 5.33
N THR A 604 -13.54 26.01 4.25
CA THR A 604 -13.51 24.54 4.27
C THR A 604 -12.36 24.02 5.16
N THR A 605 -11.18 24.65 5.04
CA THR A 605 -10.00 24.33 5.84
C THR A 605 -10.20 24.64 7.33
N ILE A 606 -10.83 25.77 7.66
CA ILE A 606 -11.15 26.14 9.04
C ILE A 606 -12.11 25.15 9.67
N ARG A 607 -13.13 24.69 8.93
CA ARG A 607 -14.05 23.65 9.42
C ARG A 607 -13.29 22.37 9.73
N PHE A 608 -12.41 21.92 8.83
CA PHE A 608 -11.54 20.77 9.08
C PHE A 608 -10.72 20.90 10.37
N LEU A 609 -10.17 22.09 10.65
CA LEU A 609 -9.36 22.35 11.85
C LEU A 609 -10.22 22.53 13.12
N TRP A 610 -11.39 23.16 13.01
CA TRP A 610 -12.32 23.42 14.10
C TRP A 610 -13.00 22.14 14.59
N ASP A 611 -13.58 21.36 13.66
CA ASP A 611 -14.46 20.24 13.95
C ASP A 611 -13.71 19.03 14.55
N ALA A 612 -12.37 19.05 14.59
CA ALA A 612 -11.55 17.95 15.09
C ALA A 612 -11.68 17.69 16.60
N TYR A 613 -11.96 18.72 17.40
CA TYR A 613 -12.05 18.62 18.86
C TYR A 613 -13.36 19.20 19.39
N ASN A 614 -13.95 18.52 20.36
CA ASN A 614 -15.11 19.02 21.09
C ASN A 614 -15.12 18.54 22.54
N ILE A 615 -16.09 19.04 23.31
CA ILE A 615 -16.32 18.67 24.71
C ILE A 615 -17.64 17.91 24.86
N ASP A 616 -18.62 18.18 24.00
CA ASP A 616 -19.99 17.68 24.12
C ASP A 616 -20.10 16.16 23.91
N GLU A 617 -19.16 15.55 23.19
CA GLU A 617 -19.10 14.10 22.96
C GLU A 617 -18.30 13.34 24.02
N SER A 618 -17.78 14.04 25.04
CA SER A 618 -17.08 13.42 26.15
C SER A 618 -18.03 12.93 27.24
N ASN A 619 -17.74 11.77 27.84
CA ASN A 619 -18.42 11.31 29.05
C ASN A 619 -18.08 12.18 30.29
N ASP A 620 -16.97 12.92 30.23
CA ASP A 620 -16.60 13.95 31.20
C ASP A 620 -16.76 15.33 30.53
N PRO A 621 -17.73 16.17 30.96
CA PRO A 621 -18.01 17.47 30.35
C PRO A 621 -16.87 18.50 30.57
N GLN A 622 -15.76 18.10 31.19
CA GLN A 622 -14.53 18.89 31.33
C GLN A 622 -13.35 18.29 30.57
N ALA A 623 -13.53 17.21 29.78
CA ALA A 623 -12.46 16.64 28.97
C ALA A 623 -12.64 17.01 27.50
N LEU A 624 -11.55 17.50 26.89
CA LEU A 624 -11.47 17.70 25.44
C LEU A 624 -11.25 16.34 24.78
N VAL A 625 -12.11 15.99 23.83
CA VAL A 625 -12.00 14.73 23.07
C VAL A 625 -11.98 15.00 21.59
N VAL A 626 -11.37 14.07 20.85
CA VAL A 626 -11.43 14.08 19.39
C VAL A 626 -12.86 13.73 18.97
N SER A 627 -13.41 14.50 18.04
CA SER A 627 -14.78 14.32 17.56
C SER A 627 -14.99 12.93 16.94
N LEU A 628 -16.20 12.37 17.08
CA LEU A 628 -16.53 11.02 16.64
C LEU A 628 -16.25 10.81 15.14
N GLN A 629 -16.52 11.83 14.32
CA GLN A 629 -16.22 11.83 12.88
C GLN A 629 -14.72 11.68 12.58
N TYR A 630 -13.86 12.18 13.47
CA TYR A 630 -12.40 12.15 13.32
C TYR A 630 -11.78 10.93 13.98
N LYS A 631 -12.45 10.34 14.97
CA LYS A 631 -11.88 9.33 15.88
C LYS A 631 -11.31 8.11 15.17
N GLU A 632 -11.97 7.62 14.11
CA GLU A 632 -11.50 6.46 13.33
C GLU A 632 -10.16 6.74 12.65
N HIS A 633 -9.99 7.93 12.07
CA HIS A 633 -8.81 8.31 11.30
C HIS A 633 -7.87 9.27 12.05
N TRP A 634 -8.08 9.50 13.36
CA TRP A 634 -7.38 10.56 14.08
C TRP A 634 -5.86 10.36 14.09
N PHE A 635 -5.42 9.12 14.33
CA PHE A 635 -4.00 8.78 14.27
C PHE A 635 -3.41 9.09 12.89
N GLU A 636 -4.21 9.00 11.82
CA GLU A 636 -3.78 9.33 10.46
C GLU A 636 -3.59 10.82 10.20
N ILE A 637 -4.38 11.67 10.87
CA ILE A 637 -4.49 13.11 10.56
C ILE A 637 -4.06 14.04 11.70
N MET A 638 -3.70 13.54 12.89
CA MET A 638 -3.38 14.39 14.05
C MET A 638 -2.20 15.34 13.81
N GLU A 639 -1.12 14.82 13.20
CA GLU A 639 0.07 15.61 12.86
C GLU A 639 -0.24 16.62 11.76
N LEU A 640 -1.09 16.22 10.82
CA LEU A 640 -1.57 17.05 9.74
C LEU A 640 -2.45 18.19 10.27
N TRP A 641 -3.36 17.91 11.20
CA TRP A 641 -4.16 18.91 11.90
C TRP A 641 -3.27 19.92 12.62
N PHE A 642 -2.25 19.45 13.34
CA PHE A 642 -1.30 20.32 14.05
C PHE A 642 -0.52 21.22 13.08
N LEU A 643 0.03 20.64 12.01
CA LEU A 643 0.70 21.39 10.94
C LEU A 643 -0.22 22.40 10.27
N GLY A 644 -1.49 22.04 10.06
CA GLY A 644 -2.53 22.92 9.53
C GLY A 644 -2.79 24.12 10.44
N MET A 645 -2.96 23.90 11.75
CA MET A 645 -3.11 24.98 12.74
C MET A 645 -1.90 25.92 12.77
N GLN A 646 -0.69 25.36 12.77
CA GLN A 646 0.55 26.13 12.78
C GLN A 646 0.69 26.97 11.49
N THR A 647 0.41 26.36 10.34
CA THR A 647 0.53 27.03 9.04
C THR A 647 -0.53 28.13 8.91
N MET A 648 -1.78 27.86 9.30
CA MET A 648 -2.85 28.86 9.34
C MET A 648 -2.45 30.08 10.18
N SER A 649 -1.90 29.85 11.37
CA SER A 649 -1.41 30.91 12.27
C SER A 649 -0.35 31.79 11.60
N GLY A 650 0.54 31.20 10.79
CA GLY A 650 1.50 31.93 9.98
C GLY A 650 0.89 32.72 8.82
N ILE A 651 -0.14 32.19 8.17
CA ILE A 651 -0.80 32.83 7.02
C ILE A 651 -1.60 34.07 7.44
N ILE A 652 -2.20 34.09 8.63
CA ILE A 652 -2.99 35.24 9.12
C ILE A 652 -2.20 36.56 9.03
N LYS A 653 -0.87 36.53 9.29
CA LYS A 653 0.02 37.69 9.15
C LYS A 653 0.25 38.12 7.70
N LEU A 654 0.21 37.17 6.77
CA LEU A 654 0.45 37.39 5.34
C LEU A 654 -0.81 37.87 4.63
N ILE A 655 -1.99 37.43 5.08
CA ILE A 655 -3.28 37.69 4.46
C ILE A 655 -4.26 38.22 5.52
N PRO A 656 -4.29 39.55 5.75
CA PRO A 656 -4.98 40.14 6.90
C PRO A 656 -6.49 39.86 6.99
N TRP A 657 -7.21 39.75 5.87
CA TRP A 657 -8.66 39.53 5.89
C TRP A 657 -9.06 38.18 6.52
N ILE A 658 -8.15 37.19 6.55
CA ILE A 658 -8.40 35.90 7.23
C ILE A 658 -8.65 36.12 8.72
N SER A 659 -8.00 37.12 9.33
CA SER A 659 -8.25 37.48 10.72
C SER A 659 -9.68 37.99 10.95
N GLU A 660 -10.23 38.77 10.01
CA GLU A 660 -11.62 39.25 10.07
C GLU A 660 -12.58 38.06 9.97
N PHE A 661 -12.33 37.14 9.03
CA PHE A 661 -13.13 35.92 8.88
C PHE A 661 -13.10 35.02 10.12
N ALA A 662 -11.93 34.86 10.77
CA ALA A 662 -11.80 34.07 11.99
C ALA A 662 -12.62 34.65 13.16
N ILE A 663 -12.82 35.97 13.19
CA ILE A 663 -13.71 36.64 14.16
C ILE A 663 -15.17 36.44 13.75
N GLU A 664 -15.53 36.74 12.49
CA GLU A 664 -16.92 36.66 12.02
C GLU A 664 -17.51 35.24 12.11
N SER A 665 -16.67 34.23 11.93
CA SER A 665 -17.04 32.82 12.09
C SER A 665 -17.21 32.37 13.54
N GLY A 666 -16.78 33.17 14.52
CA GLY A 666 -16.74 32.80 15.93
C GLY A 666 -15.58 31.88 16.29
N TRP A 667 -14.55 31.76 15.42
CA TRP A 667 -13.47 30.79 15.63
C TRP A 667 -12.70 31.09 16.92
N ALA A 668 -12.30 32.34 17.08
CA ALA A 668 -11.54 32.76 18.25
C ALA A 668 -12.32 32.52 19.55
N GLU A 669 -13.61 32.86 19.55
CA GLU A 669 -14.51 32.71 20.69
C GLU A 669 -14.70 31.25 21.10
N GLY A 670 -14.92 30.34 20.14
CA GLY A 670 -15.12 28.92 20.45
C GLY A 670 -13.89 28.26 21.03
N ILE A 671 -12.68 28.63 20.59
CA ILE A 671 -11.43 28.15 21.22
C ILE A 671 -11.36 28.60 22.68
N VAL A 672 -11.63 29.88 22.97
CA VAL A 672 -11.60 30.38 24.35
C VAL A 672 -12.67 29.72 25.22
N GLU A 673 -13.89 29.53 24.69
CA GLU A 673 -14.95 28.84 25.41
C GLU A 673 -14.59 27.39 25.73
N THR A 674 -13.97 26.70 24.76
CA THR A 674 -13.46 25.34 24.93
C THR A 674 -12.40 25.30 26.04
N LEU A 675 -11.37 26.14 25.95
CA LEU A 675 -10.30 26.21 26.95
C LEU A 675 -10.81 26.55 28.36
N ARG A 676 -11.94 27.26 28.48
CA ARG A 676 -12.58 27.56 29.78
C ARG A 676 -13.25 26.34 30.42
N LYS A 677 -13.84 25.46 29.60
CA LYS A 677 -14.57 24.27 30.05
C LYS A 677 -13.63 23.10 30.36
N VAL A 678 -12.49 23.01 29.66
CA VAL A 678 -11.52 21.90 29.82
C VAL A 678 -10.81 21.96 31.18
N LYS A 679 -10.69 20.80 31.82
CA LYS A 679 -10.00 20.60 33.09
C LYS A 679 -8.51 20.94 32.96
N ILE A 680 -7.95 21.50 34.04
CA ILE A 680 -6.53 21.86 34.09
C ILE A 680 -5.68 20.60 33.92
N GLY A 681 -4.75 20.63 32.97
CA GLY A 681 -3.77 19.57 32.74
C GLY A 681 -4.27 18.42 31.84
N THR A 682 -5.51 18.46 31.33
CA THR A 682 -6.04 17.42 30.44
C THR A 682 -5.97 17.80 28.96
N LEU A 683 -5.57 19.04 28.64
CA LEU A 683 -5.38 19.47 27.26
C LEU A 683 -4.10 18.87 26.69
N PRO A 684 -4.13 18.18 25.53
CA PRO A 684 -2.93 17.65 24.91
C PRO A 684 -1.92 18.78 24.60
N PRO A 685 -0.60 18.57 24.83
CA PRO A 685 0.40 19.62 24.64
C PRO A 685 0.41 20.26 23.24
N ASN A 686 0.31 19.45 22.18
CA ASN A 686 0.29 19.95 20.80
C ASN A 686 -0.96 20.79 20.50
N VAL A 687 -2.12 20.40 21.03
CA VAL A 687 -3.38 21.15 20.90
C VAL A 687 -3.27 22.49 21.61
N LYS A 688 -2.71 22.48 22.82
CA LYS A 688 -2.44 23.71 23.59
C LYS A 688 -1.57 24.68 22.78
N LEU A 689 -0.43 24.20 22.28
CA LEU A 689 0.50 25.00 21.50
C LEU A 689 -0.17 25.57 20.24
N ALA A 690 -0.91 24.74 19.50
CA ALA A 690 -1.64 25.14 18.31
C ALA A 690 -2.67 26.27 18.59
N TYR A 691 -3.45 26.15 19.68
CA TYR A 691 -4.41 27.19 20.07
C TYR A 691 -3.74 28.46 20.60
N GLU A 692 -2.67 28.32 21.40
CA GLU A 692 -1.91 29.47 21.92
C GLU A 692 -1.28 30.27 20.77
N ASP A 693 -0.61 29.59 19.83
CA ASP A 693 -0.02 30.22 18.66
C ASP A 693 -1.09 30.89 17.81
N PHE A 694 -2.18 30.18 17.47
CA PHE A 694 -3.27 30.75 16.67
C PHE A 694 -3.85 32.03 17.29
N LEU A 695 -4.25 31.99 18.56
CA LEU A 695 -4.81 33.16 19.25
C LEU A 695 -3.81 34.30 19.35
N SER A 696 -2.54 34.01 19.61
CA SER A 696 -1.49 35.03 19.68
C SER A 696 -1.27 35.71 18.33
N GLN A 697 -1.14 34.93 17.26
CA GLN A 697 -0.96 35.46 15.91
C GLN A 697 -2.19 36.26 15.45
N LEU A 698 -3.38 35.81 15.84
CA LEU A 698 -4.64 36.48 15.50
C LEU A 698 -4.72 37.87 16.18
N VAL A 699 -4.36 37.97 17.46
CA VAL A 699 -4.29 39.25 18.19
C VAL A 699 -3.23 40.18 17.60
N ASP A 700 -2.06 39.65 17.25
CA ASP A 700 -0.98 40.44 16.65
C ASP A 700 -1.36 40.99 15.27
N ALA A 701 -2.09 40.20 14.48
CA ALA A 701 -2.49 40.58 13.13
C ALA A 701 -3.69 41.55 13.10
N ASN A 702 -4.61 41.44 14.07
CA ASN A 702 -5.82 42.26 14.10
C ASN A 702 -6.17 42.75 15.51
N PRO A 703 -5.95 44.04 15.82
CA PRO A 703 -6.27 44.62 17.12
C PRO A 703 -7.75 44.50 17.54
N ALA A 704 -8.68 44.34 16.60
CA ALA A 704 -10.11 44.18 16.88
C ALA A 704 -10.45 42.83 17.55
N VAL A 705 -9.53 41.86 17.50
CA VAL A 705 -9.63 40.56 18.18
C VAL A 705 -9.55 40.74 19.69
N ALA A 706 -8.73 41.69 20.16
CA ALA A 706 -8.51 41.86 21.59
C ALA A 706 -9.82 42.16 22.36
N PRO A 707 -10.68 43.10 21.95
CA PRO A 707 -12.01 43.29 22.55
C PRO A 707 -12.89 42.02 22.61
N VAL A 708 -12.85 41.20 21.56
CA VAL A 708 -13.62 39.95 21.46
C VAL A 708 -13.14 38.94 22.51
N LEU A 709 -11.83 38.69 22.57
CA LEU A 709 -11.23 37.80 23.57
C LEU A 709 -11.43 38.34 25.00
N LYS A 710 -11.37 39.66 25.19
CA LYS A 710 -11.65 40.33 26.47
C LYS A 710 -13.11 40.10 26.91
N LYS A 711 -14.07 40.12 25.98
CA LYS A 711 -15.50 39.84 26.26
C LYS A 711 -15.75 38.37 26.62
N ALA A 712 -14.89 37.46 26.16
CA ALA A 712 -14.91 36.03 26.50
C ALA A 712 -14.13 35.68 27.79
N ASP A 713 -13.92 36.66 28.69
CA ASP A 713 -13.23 36.51 29.99
C ASP A 713 -11.75 36.06 29.90
N ALA A 714 -11.04 36.38 28.81
CA ALA A 714 -9.60 36.09 28.72
C ALA A 714 -8.73 36.91 29.72
N LEU A 715 -9.28 37.98 30.33
CA LEU A 715 -8.57 38.87 31.26
C LEU A 715 -9.07 38.78 32.71
N LYS A 716 -8.69 37.69 33.41
CA LYS A 716 -9.02 37.50 34.84
C LYS A 716 -8.52 38.63 35.76
N VAL A 717 -7.42 39.30 35.41
CA VAL A 717 -6.86 40.42 36.20
C VAL A 717 -7.65 41.71 36.05
N ALA A 718 -8.15 42.01 34.84
CA ALA A 718 -8.98 43.18 34.61
C ALA A 718 -10.34 43.04 35.34
N ASP A 719 -10.91 41.83 35.36
CA ASP A 719 -12.12 41.55 36.13
C ASP A 719 -11.91 41.70 37.64
N LEU A 720 -10.77 41.28 38.19
CA LEU A 720 -10.45 41.46 39.61
C LEU A 720 -10.34 42.95 39.96
N LEU A 721 -9.62 43.74 39.16
CA LEU A 721 -9.54 45.20 39.33
C LEU A 721 -10.91 45.89 39.26
N HIS A 722 -11.79 45.46 38.36
CA HIS A 722 -13.12 46.04 38.19
C HIS A 722 -14.09 45.62 39.30
N ARG A 723 -14.22 44.31 39.55
CA ARG A 723 -15.25 43.74 40.43
C ARG A 723 -14.87 43.79 41.90
N GLU A 724 -13.60 43.55 42.23
CA GLU A 724 -13.15 43.44 43.62
C GLU A 724 -12.51 44.74 44.14
N HIS A 725 -11.94 45.56 43.26
CA HIS A 725 -11.25 46.80 43.64
C HIS A 725 -11.86 48.10 43.07
N GLY A 726 -13.02 48.00 42.40
CA GLY A 726 -13.87 49.13 42.04
C GLY A 726 -13.33 50.06 40.95
N LEU A 727 -12.34 49.63 40.15
CA LEU A 727 -11.93 50.39 38.96
C LEU A 727 -13.07 50.38 37.93
N SER A 728 -13.18 51.44 37.11
CA SER A 728 -14.05 51.36 35.93
C SER A 728 -13.55 50.26 34.99
N ARG A 729 -14.45 49.64 34.23
CA ARG A 729 -14.08 48.55 33.32
C ARG A 729 -13.06 49.00 32.26
N GLU A 730 -13.14 50.25 31.81
CA GLU A 730 -12.18 50.87 30.89
C GLU A 730 -10.79 51.00 31.52
N LEU A 731 -10.71 51.59 32.73
CA LEU A 731 -9.44 51.79 33.43
C LEU A 731 -8.79 50.46 33.83
N ALA A 732 -9.57 49.48 34.30
CA ALA A 732 -9.06 48.14 34.62
C ALA A 732 -8.44 47.44 33.40
N ASN A 733 -9.06 47.58 32.23
CA ASN A 733 -8.56 47.06 30.97
C ASN A 733 -7.29 47.78 30.51
N GLU A 734 -7.24 49.10 30.64
CA GLU A 734 -6.08 49.94 30.29
C GLU A 734 -4.88 49.57 31.17
N THR A 735 -5.02 49.63 32.50
CA THR A 735 -3.96 49.28 33.46
C THR A 735 -3.39 47.87 33.23
N THR A 736 -4.27 46.88 32.97
CA THR A 736 -3.81 45.50 32.69
C THR A 736 -3.04 45.43 31.36
N THR A 737 -3.45 46.21 30.36
CA THR A 737 -2.77 46.29 29.05
C THR A 737 -1.40 46.96 29.19
N ASP A 738 -1.31 48.03 29.97
CA ASP A 738 -0.05 48.74 30.23
C ASP A 738 0.93 47.85 31.00
N TYR A 739 0.45 47.12 32.02
CA TYR A 739 1.26 46.14 32.74
C TYR A 739 1.86 45.11 31.78
N LEU A 740 1.01 44.49 30.94
CA LEU A 740 1.45 43.47 29.99
C LEU A 740 2.45 44.03 28.98
N THR A 741 2.26 45.28 28.56
CA THR A 741 3.18 45.98 27.64
C THR A 741 4.54 46.21 28.30
N ALA A 742 4.55 46.71 29.54
CA ALA A 742 5.77 46.91 30.31
C ALA A 742 6.50 45.59 30.59
N PHE A 743 5.75 44.56 30.98
CA PHE A 743 6.27 43.20 31.20
C PHE A 743 6.86 42.59 29.92
N ARG A 744 6.20 42.72 28.76
CA ARG A 744 6.75 42.21 27.49
C ARG A 744 8.03 42.91 27.08
N ARG A 745 8.15 44.21 27.39
CA ARG A 745 9.35 44.99 27.10
C ARG A 745 10.55 44.57 27.96
N CYS A 746 10.30 44.23 29.22
CA CYS A 746 11.33 43.81 30.17
C CYS A 746 10.73 42.79 31.16
N PRO A 747 10.72 41.49 30.80
CA PRO A 747 10.05 40.45 31.59
C PRO A 747 10.79 40.10 32.90
N ASP A 748 12.07 40.42 32.95
CA ASP A 748 12.96 40.32 34.10
C ASP A 748 13.99 41.46 34.05
N ASN A 749 14.51 41.81 35.22
CA ASN A 749 15.52 42.83 35.40
C ASN A 749 16.71 42.19 36.11
N PRO A 750 17.93 42.19 35.52
CA PRO A 750 19.08 41.51 36.11
C PRO A 750 19.53 42.11 37.45
N ASP A 751 19.17 43.37 37.73
CA ASP A 751 19.53 44.07 38.96
C ASP A 751 18.51 43.86 40.10
N MET A 752 17.40 43.15 39.84
CA MET A 752 16.31 42.99 40.81
C MET A 752 15.76 41.56 40.83
N ALA A 753 15.31 41.10 42.00
CA ALA A 753 14.60 39.84 42.10
C ALA A 753 13.30 39.87 41.27
N LEU A 754 12.97 38.75 40.62
CA LEU A 754 11.81 38.62 39.73
C LEU A 754 10.50 39.11 40.33
N ALA A 755 10.23 38.71 41.57
CA ALA A 755 9.00 39.09 42.28
C ALA A 755 8.93 40.60 42.54
N GLN A 756 10.07 41.21 42.88
CA GLN A 756 10.17 42.64 43.13
C GLN A 756 10.01 43.43 41.84
N TRP A 757 10.69 43.03 40.77
CA TRP A 757 10.58 43.67 39.45
C TRP A 757 9.15 43.64 38.92
N ARG A 758 8.51 42.46 38.92
CA ARG A 758 7.16 42.30 38.40
C ARG A 758 6.09 42.97 39.27
N SER A 759 6.33 43.13 40.57
CA SER A 759 5.48 43.95 41.45
C SER A 759 5.67 45.45 41.18
N GLN A 760 6.89 45.90 40.90
CA GLN A 760 7.17 47.28 40.53
C GLN A 760 6.45 47.66 39.24
N LEU A 761 6.46 46.78 38.23
CA LEU A 761 5.71 46.98 36.99
C LEU A 761 4.21 47.24 37.25
N TRP A 762 3.60 46.52 38.22
CA TRP A 762 2.22 46.80 38.63
C TRP A 762 2.09 48.16 39.32
N GLN A 763 3.00 48.52 40.24
CA GLN A 763 2.99 49.84 40.89
C GLN A 763 3.14 51.01 39.91
N ASP A 764 3.86 50.80 38.80
CA ASP A 764 4.10 51.83 37.80
C ASP A 764 2.86 52.13 36.97
N VAL A 765 2.05 51.10 36.67
CA VAL A 765 0.85 51.25 35.82
C VAL A 765 -0.44 51.49 36.60
N LEU A 766 -0.48 51.17 37.90
CA LEU A 766 -1.67 51.37 38.73
C LEU A 766 -1.88 52.87 39.04
N PRO A 767 -3.14 53.33 39.09
CA PRO A 767 -3.49 54.64 39.62
C PRO A 767 -2.91 54.84 41.03
N VAL A 768 -2.57 56.09 41.38
CA VAL A 768 -1.95 56.43 42.68
C VAL A 768 -2.74 55.86 43.87
N THR A 769 -4.06 55.86 43.79
CA THR A 769 -4.98 55.33 44.80
C THR A 769 -4.90 53.81 44.98
N HIS A 770 -4.40 53.07 43.99
CA HIS A 770 -4.44 51.61 43.91
C HIS A 770 -3.04 50.95 43.87
N LYS A 771 -1.95 51.72 43.93
CA LYS A 771 -0.58 51.18 43.91
C LYS A 771 -0.30 50.15 45.01
N HIS A 772 -1.00 50.23 46.15
CA HIS A 772 -0.89 49.27 47.25
C HIS A 772 -1.28 47.84 46.85
N LEU A 773 -2.10 47.67 45.80
CA LEU A 773 -2.56 46.37 45.30
C LEU A 773 -1.48 45.63 44.48
N ALA A 774 -0.37 46.27 44.13
CA ALA A 774 0.60 45.72 43.18
C ALA A 774 1.16 44.34 43.57
N VAL A 775 1.40 44.11 44.87
CA VAL A 775 1.93 42.83 45.38
C VAL A 775 0.86 41.74 45.30
N GLU A 776 -0.38 42.06 45.66
CA GLU A 776 -1.52 41.14 45.55
C GLU A 776 -1.78 40.77 44.09
N LEU A 777 -1.82 41.78 43.20
CA LEU A 777 -2.03 41.61 41.77
C LEU A 777 -0.92 40.80 41.13
N TYR A 778 0.34 41.02 41.52
CA TYR A 778 1.45 40.16 41.10
C TYR A 778 1.24 38.72 41.56
N GLY A 779 0.87 38.49 42.83
CA GLY A 779 0.60 37.15 43.36
C GLY A 779 -0.49 36.42 42.58
N ARG A 780 -1.63 37.08 42.31
CA ARG A 780 -2.74 36.55 41.51
C ARG A 780 -2.34 36.31 40.05
N TRP A 781 -1.64 37.26 39.44
CA TRP A 781 -1.15 37.12 38.07
C TRP A 781 -0.17 35.95 37.95
N LEU A 782 0.74 35.77 38.91
CA LEU A 782 1.70 34.67 38.94
C LEU A 782 0.99 33.32 39.10
N GLU A 783 -0.01 33.26 40.00
CA GLU A 783 -0.87 32.10 40.18
C GLU A 783 -1.55 31.73 38.86
N TRP A 784 -2.18 32.69 38.18
CA TRP A 784 -2.90 32.45 36.92
C TRP A 784 -1.99 32.14 35.74
N ARG A 785 -0.85 32.83 35.62
CA ARG A 785 0.16 32.60 34.58
C ARG A 785 0.65 31.15 34.59
N TYR A 786 0.81 30.58 35.78
CA TYR A 786 1.29 29.22 35.95
C TYR A 786 0.20 28.22 36.38
N ARG A 787 -1.07 28.63 36.38
CA ARG A 787 -2.21 27.78 36.77
C ARG A 787 -2.30 26.52 35.93
N TYR A 788 -1.92 26.63 34.66
CA TYR A 788 -1.93 25.53 33.68
C TYR A 788 -0.52 25.01 33.35
N LEU A 789 0.51 25.46 34.07
CA LEU A 789 1.86 24.91 33.96
C LEU A 789 1.94 23.65 34.83
N ALA A 790 1.71 22.50 34.20
CA ALA A 790 1.71 21.20 34.85
C ALA A 790 2.53 20.19 34.05
N LEU A 791 3.08 19.19 34.74
CA LEU A 791 3.76 18.05 34.14
C LEU A 791 2.80 16.85 34.16
N PRO A 792 2.21 16.43 33.03
CA PRO A 792 1.26 15.30 33.00
C PRO A 792 1.85 14.01 33.57
N ALA A 793 1.01 13.14 34.15
CA ALA A 793 1.46 11.90 34.78
C ALA A 793 2.16 10.95 33.78
N GLU A 794 1.66 10.87 32.55
CA GLU A 794 2.26 10.10 31.46
C GLU A 794 3.68 10.59 31.14
N LEU A 795 3.88 11.91 31.09
CA LEU A 795 5.18 12.51 30.84
C LEU A 795 6.15 12.25 32.01
N GLN A 796 5.66 12.26 33.25
CA GLN A 796 6.45 11.88 34.42
C GLN A 796 6.91 10.42 34.32
N ASN A 797 6.01 9.50 33.98
CA ASN A 797 6.33 8.08 33.81
C ASN A 797 7.32 7.85 32.67
N MET A 798 7.17 8.56 31.55
CA MET A 798 8.09 8.50 30.41
C MET A 798 9.50 8.94 30.83
N LEU A 799 9.64 10.09 31.48
CA LEU A 799 10.93 10.60 31.96
C LEU A 799 11.59 9.63 32.95
N GLN A 800 10.81 9.07 33.89
CA GLN A 800 11.31 8.05 34.82
C GLN A 800 11.79 6.79 34.12
N THR A 801 11.06 6.32 33.11
CA THR A 801 11.41 5.14 32.32
C THR A 801 12.67 5.37 31.51
N LEU A 802 12.79 6.53 30.85
CA LEU A 802 13.97 6.87 30.05
C LEU A 802 15.24 6.97 30.91
N ARG A 803 15.16 7.49 32.14
CA ARG A 803 16.30 7.53 33.07
C ARG A 803 16.84 6.17 33.46
N LEU A 804 16.09 5.07 33.24
CA LEU A 804 16.61 3.72 33.49
C LEU A 804 17.67 3.30 32.48
N GLN A 805 17.71 3.93 31.29
CA GLN A 805 18.59 3.54 30.19
C GLN A 805 19.44 4.69 29.64
N TYR A 806 19.05 5.95 29.86
CA TYR A 806 19.69 7.13 29.28
C TYR A 806 19.96 8.21 30.34
N LEU A 807 21.01 9.00 30.11
CA LEU A 807 21.20 10.28 30.79
C LEU A 807 20.35 11.34 30.10
N LEU A 808 19.62 12.13 30.88
CA LEU A 808 18.68 13.13 30.35
C LEU A 808 19.17 14.56 30.61
N GLY A 809 19.16 15.39 29.58
CA GLY A 809 19.52 16.80 29.66
C GLY A 809 18.41 17.74 29.16
N ILE A 810 18.27 18.93 29.76
CA ILE A 810 17.48 20.05 29.22
C ILE A 810 18.43 21.15 28.75
N ILE A 811 18.21 21.68 27.55
CA ILE A 811 18.85 22.91 27.06
C ILE A 811 17.76 23.92 26.67
N THR A 812 17.67 25.04 27.38
CA THR A 812 16.64 26.06 27.16
C THR A 812 17.25 27.44 26.93
N ASN A 813 16.72 28.16 25.94
CA ASN A 813 17.08 29.55 25.70
C ASN A 813 16.18 30.47 26.53
N GLY A 814 16.77 31.49 27.14
CA GLY A 814 16.03 32.57 27.80
C GLY A 814 16.65 33.00 29.12
N PRO A 815 16.08 34.03 29.75
CA PRO A 815 16.64 34.63 30.95
C PRO A 815 16.65 33.66 32.13
N THR A 816 17.77 33.62 32.86
CA THR A 816 18.06 32.70 33.97
C THR A 816 16.90 32.62 34.95
N ALA A 817 16.54 33.75 35.56
CA ALA A 817 15.55 33.77 36.64
C ALA A 817 14.18 33.23 36.16
N ALA A 818 13.79 33.54 34.92
CA ALA A 818 12.49 33.14 34.37
C ALA A 818 12.42 31.65 33.99
N GLN A 819 13.53 31.06 33.54
CA GLN A 819 13.57 29.63 33.24
C GLN A 819 13.64 28.79 34.51
N TRP A 820 14.46 29.20 35.49
CA TRP A 820 14.53 28.54 36.79
C TRP A 820 13.20 28.60 37.56
N GLU A 821 12.45 29.71 37.48
CA GLU A 821 11.09 29.80 38.05
C GLU A 821 10.14 28.70 37.53
N LYS A 822 10.26 28.32 36.24
CA LYS A 822 9.46 27.22 35.66
C LYS A 822 9.98 25.85 36.07
N ILE A 823 11.30 25.68 36.04
CA ILE A 823 11.99 24.42 36.41
C ILE A 823 11.64 24.03 37.84
N ASP A 824 11.72 24.99 38.77
CA ASP A 824 11.45 24.77 40.19
C ASP A 824 9.97 24.49 40.44
N ARG A 825 9.07 25.24 39.79
CA ARG A 825 7.63 25.05 39.93
C ARG A 825 7.13 23.70 39.42
N LEU A 826 7.76 23.18 38.37
CA LEU A 826 7.50 21.84 37.83
C LEU A 826 8.33 20.74 38.53
N ALA A 827 9.22 21.12 39.45
CA ALA A 827 10.18 20.22 40.11
C ALA A 827 10.97 19.35 39.10
N LEU A 828 11.43 19.94 37.98
CA LEU A 828 12.08 19.19 36.90
C LEU A 828 13.47 18.66 37.29
N ASN A 829 14.12 19.27 38.29
CA ASN A 829 15.46 18.88 38.77
C ASN A 829 15.56 17.38 39.14
N LYS A 830 14.45 16.74 39.52
CA LYS A 830 14.43 15.31 39.87
C LYS A 830 14.38 14.36 38.65
N TYR A 831 14.22 14.88 37.43
CA TYR A 831 14.08 14.09 36.20
C TYR A 831 15.26 14.21 35.24
N PHE A 832 16.14 15.18 35.40
CA PHE A 832 17.24 15.44 34.47
C PHE A 832 18.58 15.43 35.19
N ASP A 833 19.59 14.89 34.53
CA ASP A 833 20.98 14.83 34.99
C ASP A 833 21.73 16.15 34.72
N CYS A 834 21.26 16.91 33.74
CA CYS A 834 21.83 18.21 33.37
C CYS A 834 20.71 19.17 32.94
N ILE A 835 20.75 20.42 33.40
CA ILE A 835 19.87 21.49 32.94
C ILE A 835 20.74 22.72 32.63
N LEU A 836 20.73 23.16 31.38
CA LEU A 836 21.46 24.33 30.90
C LEU A 836 20.47 25.41 30.45
N VAL A 837 20.60 26.60 31.03
CA VAL A 837 19.89 27.80 30.61
C VAL A 837 20.88 28.71 29.88
N SER A 838 20.53 29.16 28.68
CA SER A 838 21.46 29.92 27.83
C SER A 838 22.03 31.18 28.49
N SER A 839 21.24 31.87 29.32
CA SER A 839 21.68 33.08 30.02
C SER A 839 22.66 32.82 31.17
N ASP A 840 22.83 31.56 31.60
CA ASP A 840 23.88 31.14 32.54
C ASP A 840 25.22 30.88 31.84
N LEU A 841 25.22 30.94 30.50
CA LEU A 841 26.32 30.55 29.64
C LEU A 841 26.64 31.68 28.63
N PRO A 842 27.85 31.69 28.04
CA PRO A 842 28.19 32.64 26.99
C PRO A 842 27.57 32.29 25.63
N TRP A 843 26.84 31.18 25.53
CA TRP A 843 26.27 30.66 24.27
C TRP A 843 24.78 30.35 24.44
N ALA A 844 24.02 30.51 23.36
CA ALA A 844 22.62 30.12 23.25
C ALA A 844 22.43 29.24 22.02
N LYS A 845 21.39 28.39 22.01
CA LYS A 845 21.00 27.66 20.79
C LYS A 845 20.72 28.68 19.67
N PRO A 846 21.19 28.49 18.42
CA PRO A 846 21.77 27.27 17.83
C PRO A 846 23.30 27.10 17.93
N ASP A 847 24.02 27.89 18.74
CA ASP A 847 25.48 27.75 18.85
C ASP A 847 25.88 26.35 19.35
N ARG A 848 26.73 25.65 18.59
CA ARG A 848 27.22 24.29 18.90
C ARG A 848 27.81 24.13 20.30
N ASN A 849 28.38 25.21 20.85
CA ASN A 849 29.07 25.17 22.14
C ASN A 849 28.14 24.85 23.31
N ILE A 850 26.85 25.22 23.24
CA ILE A 850 25.90 24.87 24.31
C ILE A 850 25.61 23.35 24.34
N PHE A 851 25.58 22.71 23.17
CA PHE A 851 25.41 21.26 23.05
C PHE A 851 26.65 20.50 23.50
N TYR A 852 27.85 21.01 23.15
CA TYR A 852 29.11 20.47 23.66
C TYR A 852 29.25 20.63 25.17
N ALA A 853 28.78 21.74 25.74
CA ALA A 853 28.72 21.92 27.18
C ALA A 853 27.83 20.87 27.84
N ALA A 854 26.65 20.57 27.27
CA ALA A 854 25.78 19.51 27.78
C ALA A 854 26.44 18.13 27.74
N CYS A 855 27.08 17.78 26.61
CA CYS A 855 27.84 16.54 26.47
C CYS A 855 28.96 16.43 27.53
N HIS A 856 29.67 17.54 27.76
CA HIS A 856 30.73 17.62 28.76
C HIS A 856 30.21 17.41 30.18
N TYR A 857 29.12 18.10 30.57
CA TYR A 857 28.48 17.92 31.88
C TYR A 857 27.98 16.50 32.11
N LEU A 858 27.46 15.86 31.07
CA LEU A 858 26.97 14.47 31.13
C LEU A 858 28.07 13.42 30.97
N GLY A 859 29.30 13.81 30.62
CA GLY A 859 30.42 12.89 30.43
C GLY A 859 30.29 11.97 29.20
N VAL A 860 29.55 12.39 28.18
CA VAL A 860 29.24 11.58 26.98
C VAL A 860 29.82 12.20 25.70
N PRO A 861 30.27 11.39 24.73
CA PRO A 861 30.73 11.90 23.45
C PRO A 861 29.54 12.36 22.56
N PRO A 862 29.68 13.44 21.77
CA PRO A 862 28.59 13.97 20.95
C PRO A 862 27.95 12.94 20.00
N GLY A 863 28.75 12.03 19.44
CA GLY A 863 28.27 10.97 18.53
C GLY A 863 27.38 9.90 19.19
N GLN A 864 27.23 9.91 20.52
CA GLN A 864 26.34 9.03 21.28
C GLN A 864 25.15 9.79 21.89
N CYS A 865 24.94 11.05 21.49
CA CYS A 865 23.87 11.89 22.00
C CYS A 865 22.79 12.09 20.93
N VAL A 866 21.54 12.23 21.37
CA VAL A 866 20.41 12.62 20.52
C VAL A 866 19.80 13.90 21.11
N MET A 867 19.65 14.94 20.29
CA MET A 867 18.92 16.16 20.64
C MET A 867 17.50 16.05 20.10
N ILE A 868 16.51 16.32 20.94
CA ILE A 868 15.09 16.39 20.57
C ILE A 868 14.64 17.83 20.80
N GLY A 869 14.13 18.49 19.76
CA GLY A 869 13.70 19.89 19.80
C GLY A 869 12.58 20.18 18.81
N ASP A 870 11.83 21.26 19.05
CA ASP A 870 10.64 21.65 18.30
C ASP A 870 10.94 22.64 17.17
N LYS A 871 12.12 23.29 17.17
CA LYS A 871 12.47 24.31 16.18
C LYS A 871 13.68 23.92 15.35
N LEU A 872 13.47 23.73 14.05
CA LEU A 872 14.54 23.44 13.08
C LEU A 872 15.67 24.47 13.15
N GLU A 873 15.35 25.76 13.16
CA GLU A 873 16.33 26.86 13.10
C GLU A 873 17.24 26.94 14.33
N THR A 874 16.71 26.64 15.53
CA THR A 874 17.43 26.83 16.79
C THR A 874 17.92 25.52 17.40
N ASP A 875 17.17 24.43 17.26
CA ASP A 875 17.48 23.15 17.92
C ASP A 875 18.21 22.16 17.01
N ILE A 876 18.12 22.32 15.68
CA ILE A 876 18.58 21.31 14.70
C ILE A 876 19.62 21.89 13.72
N GLN A 877 19.38 23.07 13.14
CA GLN A 877 20.31 23.76 12.23
C GLN A 877 21.41 24.49 13.02
N VAL A 878 22.48 23.76 13.34
CA VAL A 878 23.68 24.35 13.94
C VAL A 878 24.35 25.30 12.93
N SER A 879 24.38 26.60 13.25
CA SER A 879 25.02 27.61 12.40
C SER A 879 26.54 27.57 12.59
N GLY A 880 27.25 26.86 11.70
CA GLY A 880 28.70 27.02 11.51
C GLY A 880 29.56 25.76 11.66
N GLY A 881 30.08 25.28 10.52
CA GLY A 881 31.35 24.54 10.42
C GLY A 881 31.28 23.01 10.43
N ASP A 882 31.51 22.44 9.25
CA ASP A 882 31.80 21.04 8.86
C ASP A 882 30.67 19.99 8.84
N ARG A 883 30.38 19.55 7.60
CA ARG A 883 29.39 18.57 7.15
C ARG A 883 29.74 17.11 7.52
N HIS A 884 30.19 16.84 8.74
CA HIS A 884 30.47 15.49 9.19
C HIS A 884 30.03 15.29 10.65
N GLY A 885 28.91 14.59 10.87
CA GLY A 885 28.85 13.68 12.03
C GLY A 885 27.66 13.70 12.99
N THR A 886 26.55 14.42 12.75
CA THR A 886 25.35 14.29 13.61
C THR A 886 24.13 13.91 12.77
N ARG A 887 23.79 12.61 12.79
CA ARG A 887 22.47 12.13 12.37
C ARG A 887 21.44 12.72 13.32
N THR A 888 20.64 13.66 12.85
CA THR A 888 19.53 14.25 13.59
C THR A 888 18.24 13.85 12.88
N GLY A 889 17.45 13.02 13.54
CA GLY A 889 16.16 12.54 13.05
C GLY A 889 15.10 13.59 13.34
N SER A 890 14.49 14.13 12.29
CA SER A 890 13.12 14.59 12.32
C SER A 890 12.35 13.67 11.39
N ASP A 891 12.02 12.47 11.88
CA ASP A 891 11.09 11.60 11.19
C ASP A 891 9.68 12.16 11.46
N VAL A 892 9.21 13.05 10.59
CA VAL A 892 7.78 13.30 10.47
C VAL A 892 7.19 12.04 9.85
N TYR A 893 6.81 11.10 10.71
CA TYR A 893 6.21 9.84 10.30
C TYR A 893 4.74 10.11 9.96
N PHE A 894 4.44 10.24 8.68
CA PHE A 894 3.06 10.19 8.23
C PHE A 894 2.59 8.72 8.26
N PRO A 895 1.54 8.40 9.02
CA PRO A 895 0.97 7.06 9.03
C PRO A 895 0.51 6.64 7.64
N ARG A 896 0.73 5.36 7.34
CA ARG A 896 0.52 4.77 6.02
C ARG A 896 -0.93 4.38 5.85
N PRO A 897 -1.58 4.74 4.74
CA PRO A 897 -2.75 3.99 4.30
C PRO A 897 -2.30 2.61 3.79
N PRO A 898 -3.03 1.51 4.10
CA PRO A 898 -2.72 0.19 3.58
C PRO A 898 -2.80 0.18 2.05
N ILE A 899 -1.71 -0.24 1.40
CA ILE A 899 -1.63 -0.37 -0.06
C ILE A 899 -2.09 -1.78 -0.41
N LYS A 900 -3.10 -1.90 -1.28
CA LYS A 900 -3.44 -3.20 -1.87
C LYS A 900 -2.28 -3.69 -2.73
N PRO A 901 -1.96 -4.99 -2.75
CA PRO A 901 -1.00 -5.55 -3.69
C PRO A 901 -1.48 -5.31 -5.13
N LEU A 902 -0.86 -4.37 -5.83
CA LEU A 902 -1.06 -4.17 -7.27
C LEU A 902 -0.50 -5.38 -7.99
N THR A 903 -1.37 -6.17 -8.60
CA THR A 903 -1.03 -7.47 -9.20
C THR A 903 -0.27 -7.26 -10.50
N ILE A 904 1.05 -7.07 -10.43
CA ILE A 904 1.93 -7.15 -11.60
C ILE A 904 2.34 -8.61 -11.74
N ARG A 905 1.47 -9.40 -12.35
CA ARG A 905 1.83 -10.75 -12.75
C ARG A 905 2.40 -10.69 -14.15
N PRO A 906 3.68 -11.07 -14.35
CA PRO A 906 4.08 -11.45 -15.68
C PRO A 906 3.24 -12.67 -16.09
N SER A 907 2.47 -12.55 -17.17
CA SER A 907 1.84 -13.68 -17.83
C SER A 907 2.93 -14.41 -18.62
N TRP A 908 3.64 -15.30 -17.94
CA TRP A 908 4.40 -16.34 -18.61
C TRP A 908 3.47 -17.53 -18.80
N GLY A 909 2.63 -17.44 -19.83
CA GLY A 909 1.68 -18.47 -20.25
C GLY A 909 1.78 -18.67 -21.75
#